data_AF-A0A9J7M721-F1
#
_entry.id   AF-A0A9J7M721-F1
#
_cell.length_a   1.000
_cell.length_b   1.000
_cell.length_c   1.000
_cell.angle_alpha   90.00
_cell.angle_beta   90.00
_cell.angle_gamma   90.00
#
_symmetry.space_group_name_H-M   'P 1'
#
loop_
_entity.id
_entity.type
_entity.pdbx_description
1 polymer ?
#
loop_
_entity_poly.entity_id
_entity_poly.type
_entity_poly.pdbx_seq_one_letter_code
_entity_poly.pdbx_strand_id
1 'polypeptide(L)'
;MRSTVLFGLLIATGLVVAVPREKRQLGNARPSRTPPVRPTAPAVPAELKDGIAAAFGDASALDHSSVAKFINSQASDSDIVRALKGDIEISAISNDNFKMIPGNLMTKLNDAEFEKITAAQIVAWLKRPNNQYDIRQLDELSTRVSTEKFLEVLTAMKGTAEAGNAARPTPGLSADVQDFLVRKYVEANVNASCADMATNLQKVSFMPRGMTVENLRKLRENSDQNCGQVAEAVLDINKNGKRYCMMAADARKEVCAFARSAAGDQFGTVENLGKLPPFTDCLTAQDLESASADTLIDLYDDGFFLNVVELPEGGNDIVRRKLESSDRMPKGADLITFFNNVTLVEKLGPAAEVIGDMIGDLSQLEVPAMKKMKRTISGSRVCNAGETEASTKAPSKEEKELDRKLLQAQMEDPSAVTADTLNSLAGSLAEMAPSEIENLNPAAVVDAISTLADEDFSFGEARALIEKYKSGESVSGALSAAQVSSLGKLAAKLPVDELDQMSDADIRSSISTFASAKADMSPAQAKKIAKKARNGNLLDQLGSGEINSFFDALPLNEIESITDDIAADVANGDYSKYSSLPMTKAQAKSVFGVIESGLSGGLDRDTVIELGNAIAGAGDDALDLISNDDFAEVATAMTEQADFGSKMIRKMAKRFKDEIITSFDALTQTDLDTIPADVIPEMTAEDLDAVPAALCSAVTQKVAGSERLFDTQEIRQQKHATNALRCRGKETSGDLGESDVEELGNLICGAEDAVLGRVDASGARTALENLQNCPTKCLSEDRKTKIREVFGKMTADAEPAQIDVDSIAAIGLNAYVLPDATIEGIPNTVVAEVLSMVDDIDVVKEEVLEQMDSSCGIDRTAMYNKIVEATTGSSSARRKRSTTVYTCTQVQDLGNAAVSLTEAELGAMTSAEFTNCLETLGGLTGWSTGQLETMRDKVFSDIAAADTLTTDQVFKLGKIATAFTTSHLSALDLSDIDAVYNIARHNGYSAAQTEAAFTRYLGSSAVSGITTEHLVGLSNFLGGMTAAQIGMIDNTAFLDSVADIGNLTGFSSDQFTALKDKAISASGAVSTWSAATVQNIGTVAAGLSEAELTALTDAQVPELTPGAIGLIPTSTFANGFSVAHINLLSMEQAQAVTNDQYFALSTEQKNAVDLAQYGSDDVSDAPPRSGVSAVHACVVLVFSAAFIRLL
;
A
#
# COMPACT_ATOMS: atom_id res chain seq x y z
N MET A 1 23.61 37.56 -50.78
CA MET A 1 23.66 38.99 -51.15
C MET A 1 22.83 39.76 -50.13
N ARG A 2 23.34 40.91 -49.63
CA ARG A 2 22.65 42.20 -49.31
C ARG A 2 21.14 42.18 -49.00
N SER A 3 20.59 42.78 -47.92
CA SER A 3 21.09 43.73 -46.88
C SER A 3 20.23 43.60 -45.59
N THR A 4 20.73 43.67 -44.34
CA THR A 4 21.02 44.87 -43.48
C THR A 4 19.77 45.72 -43.14
N VAL A 5 19.37 45.98 -41.87
CA VAL A 5 19.90 47.05 -40.96
C VAL A 5 19.32 46.98 -39.49
N LEU A 6 20.21 46.95 -38.46
CA LEU A 6 20.26 47.60 -37.10
C LEU A 6 18.99 47.74 -36.19
N PHE A 7 19.00 47.82 -34.83
CA PHE A 7 19.94 47.71 -33.66
C PHE A 7 19.07 47.65 -32.34
N GLY A 8 19.52 47.57 -31.08
CA GLY A 8 20.83 47.63 -30.37
C GLY A 8 20.64 47.59 -28.82
N LEU A 9 21.70 47.72 -27.98
CA LEU A 9 21.66 47.53 -26.51
C LEU A 9 21.92 48.79 -25.61
N LEU A 10 21.25 48.81 -24.44
CA LEU A 10 21.66 49.11 -23.03
C LEU A 10 22.89 50.00 -22.64
N ILE A 11 22.71 50.78 -21.53
CA ILE A 11 23.54 50.88 -20.27
C ILE A 11 23.64 52.32 -19.64
N ALA A 12 23.46 52.40 -18.30
CA ALA A 12 23.90 53.43 -17.30
C ALA A 12 23.26 54.85 -17.28
N THR A 13 23.08 55.58 -16.15
CA THR A 13 23.32 55.40 -14.67
C THR A 13 22.59 56.52 -13.88
N GLY A 14 22.24 56.34 -12.59
CA GLY A 14 21.85 57.48 -11.72
C GLY A 14 21.36 57.17 -10.28
N LEU A 15 22.05 57.71 -9.27
CA LEU A 15 21.92 57.47 -7.82
C LEU A 15 22.21 58.80 -7.06
N VAL A 16 21.75 59.14 -5.84
CA VAL A 16 21.03 58.47 -4.72
C VAL A 16 20.11 59.52 -4.02
N VAL A 17 19.44 59.17 -2.90
CA VAL A 17 19.20 59.97 -1.64
C VAL A 17 17.74 60.24 -1.16
N ALA A 18 17.35 59.42 -0.16
CA ALA A 18 16.68 59.72 1.13
C ALA A 18 15.22 60.21 1.30
N VAL A 19 14.67 59.77 2.45
CA VAL A 19 13.32 59.91 3.03
C VAL A 19 13.26 61.12 4.00
N PRO A 20 12.07 61.61 4.42
CA PRO A 20 11.65 61.28 5.79
C PRO A 20 10.15 60.94 5.97
N ARG A 21 9.84 60.30 7.11
CA ARG A 21 8.51 59.82 7.57
C ARG A 21 7.56 60.95 7.98
N GLU A 22 6.25 60.70 7.94
CA GLU A 22 5.35 61.06 9.06
C GLU A 22 4.09 60.17 9.18
N LYS A 23 3.38 60.22 10.32
CA LYS A 23 2.29 59.30 10.73
C LYS A 23 0.91 59.98 10.76
N ARG A 24 -0.15 59.20 10.49
CA ARG A 24 -1.56 59.30 10.99
C ARG A 24 -2.29 60.66 10.94
N GLN A 25 -3.43 60.71 10.23
CA GLN A 25 -4.83 60.77 10.75
C GLN A 25 -5.81 60.94 9.56
N LEU A 26 -6.78 60.04 9.34
CA LEU A 26 -8.16 60.00 9.90
C LEU A 26 -9.09 61.16 9.44
N GLY A 27 -10.14 60.83 8.66
CA GLY A 27 -11.17 61.78 8.21
C GLY A 27 -12.24 61.18 7.26
N ASN A 28 -13.31 60.65 7.86
CA ASN A 28 -14.59 60.09 7.32
C ASN A 28 -15.17 60.71 6.01
N ALA A 29 -16.08 60.07 5.25
CA ALA A 29 -17.06 59.01 5.59
C ALA A 29 -17.49 58.15 4.36
N ARG A 30 -17.95 56.91 4.62
CA ARG A 30 -18.66 56.03 3.67
C ARG A 30 -20.11 55.80 4.18
N PRO A 31 -21.16 55.85 3.33
CA PRO A 31 -22.46 55.29 3.67
C PRO A 31 -22.46 53.76 3.46
N SER A 32 -23.09 53.02 4.36
CA SER A 32 -23.13 51.55 4.37
C SER A 32 -24.20 50.97 3.44
N ARG A 33 -23.82 49.95 2.66
CA ARG A 33 -24.71 48.87 2.21
C ARG A 33 -24.00 47.53 2.41
N THR A 34 -24.71 46.58 3.00
CA THR A 34 -24.23 45.27 3.45
C THR A 34 -24.17 44.25 2.31
N PRO A 35 -23.25 43.25 2.37
CA PRO A 35 -23.31 42.05 1.53
C PRO A 35 -24.40 41.07 2.03
N PRO A 36 -24.86 40.13 1.19
CA PRO A 36 -25.64 38.98 1.64
C PRO A 36 -24.77 37.97 2.42
N VAL A 37 -25.40 37.17 3.28
CA VAL A 37 -24.72 36.38 4.33
C VAL A 37 -24.84 34.88 4.02
N ARG A 38 -23.69 34.17 3.95
CA ARG A 38 -23.57 32.69 3.96
C ARG A 38 -24.24 32.16 5.25
N PRO A 39 -24.98 31.02 5.27
CA PRO A 39 -25.68 30.55 6.46
C PRO A 39 -24.71 30.31 7.62
N THR A 40 -24.68 31.26 8.55
CA THR A 40 -23.91 31.17 9.78
C THR A 40 -24.57 30.16 10.71
N ALA A 41 -23.77 29.49 11.53
CA ALA A 41 -24.30 28.73 12.66
C ALA A 41 -25.28 29.60 13.46
N PRO A 42 -26.40 29.07 13.95
CA PRO A 42 -27.41 29.88 14.64
C PRO A 42 -26.75 30.72 15.75
N ALA A 43 -27.05 32.01 15.79
CA ALA A 43 -26.42 32.90 16.76
C ALA A 43 -26.75 32.44 18.19
N VAL A 44 -25.74 32.44 19.07
CA VAL A 44 -25.93 32.14 20.50
C VAL A 44 -27.01 33.08 21.06
N PRO A 45 -28.08 32.56 21.70
CA PRO A 45 -29.18 33.40 22.19
C PRO A 45 -28.67 34.54 23.07
N ALA A 46 -29.20 35.75 22.90
CA ALA A 46 -28.68 36.95 23.58
C ALA A 46 -28.64 36.80 25.11
N GLU A 47 -29.66 36.19 25.70
CA GLU A 47 -29.74 35.86 27.14
C GLU A 47 -28.61 34.93 27.62
N LEU A 48 -28.09 34.08 26.71
CA LEU A 48 -26.96 33.20 26.97
C LEU A 48 -25.62 33.92 26.71
N LYS A 49 -25.54 34.70 25.62
CA LYS A 49 -24.37 35.49 25.22
C LYS A 49 -23.99 36.51 26.30
N ASP A 50 -24.97 37.27 26.81
CA ASP A 50 -24.78 38.22 27.91
C ASP A 50 -24.38 37.53 29.22
N GLY A 51 -24.92 36.32 29.47
CA GLY A 51 -24.60 35.53 30.66
C GLY A 51 -23.15 35.01 30.67
N ILE A 52 -22.61 34.61 29.52
CA ILE A 52 -21.31 33.93 29.43
C ILE A 52 -20.15 34.81 28.95
N ALA A 53 -20.40 36.01 28.41
CA ALA A 53 -19.35 36.88 27.87
C ALA A 53 -18.21 37.19 28.86
N ALA A 54 -18.51 37.20 30.17
CA ALA A 54 -17.50 37.40 31.21
C ALA A 54 -16.40 36.32 31.20
N ALA A 55 -16.74 35.05 30.92
CA ALA A 55 -15.77 33.95 30.87
C ALA A 55 -14.75 34.07 29.72
N PHE A 56 -15.11 34.81 28.66
CA PHE A 56 -14.28 35.00 27.46
C PHE A 56 -13.62 36.38 27.39
N GLY A 57 -13.92 37.28 28.33
CA GLY A 57 -13.40 38.67 28.38
C GLY A 57 -14.03 39.63 27.36
N ASP A 58 -14.44 39.13 26.19
CA ASP A 58 -15.28 39.83 25.20
C ASP A 58 -16.23 38.86 24.51
N ALA A 59 -17.39 39.36 24.07
CA ALA A 59 -18.45 38.58 23.44
C ALA A 59 -18.14 38.16 21.99
N SER A 60 -17.06 38.68 21.38
CA SER A 60 -16.61 38.32 20.02
C SER A 60 -16.11 36.88 19.91
N ALA A 61 -15.62 36.27 21.00
CA ALA A 61 -15.24 34.86 21.05
C ALA A 61 -16.42 33.91 20.75
N LEU A 62 -17.65 34.36 21.03
CA LEU A 62 -18.89 33.60 20.86
C LEU A 62 -19.43 33.66 19.42
N ASP A 63 -18.82 34.47 18.57
CA ASP A 63 -19.18 34.61 17.15
C ASP A 63 -18.39 33.62 16.25
N HIS A 64 -17.49 32.81 16.82
CA HIS A 64 -16.83 31.71 16.11
C HIS A 64 -17.80 30.53 15.89
N SER A 65 -17.90 30.04 14.65
CA SER A 65 -18.91 29.05 14.23
C SER A 65 -18.93 27.78 15.09
N SER A 66 -17.77 27.16 15.34
CA SER A 66 -17.63 25.95 16.18
C SER A 66 -18.02 26.20 17.64
N VAL A 67 -17.73 27.39 18.18
CA VAL A 67 -18.09 27.78 19.55
C VAL A 67 -19.60 27.98 19.66
N ALA A 68 -20.21 28.68 18.70
CA ALA A 68 -21.66 28.86 18.64
C ALA A 68 -22.42 27.53 18.46
N LYS A 69 -21.98 26.65 17.54
CA LYS A 69 -22.54 25.30 17.36
C LYS A 69 -22.49 24.50 18.68
N PHE A 70 -21.35 24.49 19.37
CA PHE A 70 -21.17 23.74 20.62
C PHE A 70 -22.03 24.29 21.76
N ILE A 71 -22.07 25.62 21.95
CA ILE A 71 -22.85 26.24 23.03
C ILE A 71 -24.35 26.02 22.83
N ASN A 72 -24.84 26.10 21.57
CA ASN A 72 -26.25 25.90 21.26
C ASN A 72 -26.71 24.44 21.35
N SER A 73 -25.80 23.47 21.30
CA SER A 73 -26.13 22.05 21.52
C SER A 73 -26.15 21.65 23.00
N GLN A 74 -25.73 22.53 23.92
CA GLN A 74 -25.79 22.26 25.36
C GLN A 74 -27.19 22.53 25.92
N ALA A 75 -27.62 21.68 26.86
CA ALA A 75 -28.78 21.96 27.68
C ALA A 75 -28.56 23.25 28.51
N SER A 76 -29.60 24.08 28.60
CA SER A 76 -29.53 25.42 29.25
C SER A 76 -29.16 25.41 30.74
N ASP A 77 -29.29 24.26 31.39
CA ASP A 77 -29.00 23.95 32.79
C ASP A 77 -27.77 23.05 32.98
N SER A 78 -27.05 22.72 31.91
CA SER A 78 -25.79 21.96 31.96
C SER A 78 -24.74 22.63 32.85
N ASP A 79 -23.87 21.83 33.46
CA ASP A 79 -22.75 22.32 34.26
C ASP A 79 -21.79 23.19 33.43
N ILE A 80 -21.56 22.86 32.16
CA ILE A 80 -20.79 23.70 31.22
C ILE A 80 -21.41 25.10 31.07
N VAL A 81 -22.71 25.20 30.73
CA VAL A 81 -23.38 26.50 30.55
C VAL A 81 -23.42 27.29 31.85
N ARG A 82 -23.68 26.62 32.99
CA ARG A 82 -23.71 27.26 34.31
C ARG A 82 -22.33 27.74 34.77
N ALA A 83 -21.27 27.00 34.45
CA ALA A 83 -19.90 27.41 34.75
C ALA A 83 -19.48 28.63 33.91
N LEU A 84 -19.81 28.63 32.62
CA LEU A 84 -19.54 29.78 31.75
C LEU A 84 -20.34 31.03 32.15
N LYS A 85 -21.51 30.88 32.78
CA LYS A 85 -22.29 31.98 33.40
C LYS A 85 -21.72 32.46 34.74
N GLY A 86 -20.78 31.74 35.35
CA GLY A 86 -20.33 31.98 36.72
C GLY A 86 -21.33 31.54 37.80
N ASP A 87 -22.38 30.78 37.47
CA ASP A 87 -23.32 30.20 38.44
C ASP A 87 -22.65 29.11 39.31
N ILE A 88 -21.59 28.49 38.77
CA ILE A 88 -20.66 27.57 39.44
C ILE A 88 -19.23 27.87 38.93
N GLU A 89 -18.20 27.39 39.61
CA GLU A 89 -16.84 27.47 39.07
C GLU A 89 -16.60 26.44 37.96
N ILE A 90 -15.70 26.74 37.01
CA ILE A 90 -15.24 25.79 35.98
C ILE A 90 -14.63 24.52 36.60
N SER A 91 -14.00 24.64 37.78
CA SER A 91 -13.50 23.53 38.59
C SER A 91 -14.58 22.52 39.02
N ALA A 92 -15.86 22.91 38.99
CA ALA A 92 -17.01 22.08 39.38
C ALA A 92 -17.69 21.35 38.20
N ILE A 93 -17.27 21.61 36.96
CA ILE A 93 -17.72 20.82 35.79
C ILE A 93 -17.15 19.40 35.95
N SER A 94 -18.00 18.38 35.80
CA SER A 94 -17.55 16.98 35.90
C SER A 94 -16.53 16.64 34.80
N ASN A 95 -15.56 15.76 35.08
CA ASN A 95 -14.56 15.36 34.07
C ASN A 95 -15.21 14.81 32.77
N ASP A 96 -16.35 14.15 32.88
CA ASP A 96 -17.08 13.58 31.75
C ASP A 96 -17.80 14.63 30.88
N ASN A 97 -18.17 15.77 31.44
CA ASN A 97 -18.71 16.90 30.67
C ASN A 97 -17.58 17.82 30.20
N PHE A 98 -16.56 18.04 31.04
CA PHE A 98 -15.40 18.87 30.72
C PHE A 98 -14.65 18.37 29.48
N LYS A 99 -14.47 17.05 29.34
CA LYS A 99 -13.82 16.46 28.17
C LYS A 99 -14.54 16.74 26.84
N MET A 100 -15.82 17.11 26.87
CA MET A 100 -16.62 17.41 25.67
C MET A 100 -16.37 18.83 25.12
N ILE A 101 -15.73 19.70 25.90
CA ILE A 101 -15.44 21.09 25.53
C ILE A 101 -14.44 21.13 24.36
N PRO A 102 -14.69 21.87 23.26
CA PRO A 102 -13.76 21.94 22.12
C PRO A 102 -12.56 22.88 22.41
N GLY A 103 -11.41 22.62 21.77
CA GLY A 103 -10.18 23.42 21.94
C GLY A 103 -10.35 24.92 21.65
N ASN A 104 -11.13 25.25 20.61
CA ASN A 104 -11.50 26.62 20.27
C ASN A 104 -12.28 27.36 21.37
N LEU A 105 -12.95 26.66 22.30
CA LEU A 105 -13.56 27.30 23.47
C LEU A 105 -12.51 27.58 24.54
N MET A 106 -11.61 26.61 24.78
CA MET A 106 -10.55 26.66 25.80
C MET A 106 -9.54 27.79 25.53
N THR A 107 -9.10 27.96 24.27
CA THR A 107 -8.15 29.03 23.90
C THR A 107 -8.74 30.42 24.11
N LYS A 108 -10.07 30.57 24.07
CA LYS A 108 -10.77 31.86 24.22
C LYS A 108 -11.24 32.18 25.64
N LEU A 109 -11.14 31.25 26.60
CA LEU A 109 -11.36 31.58 28.01
C LEU A 109 -10.35 32.65 28.46
N ASN A 110 -10.79 33.59 29.31
CA ASN A 110 -9.88 34.54 29.95
C ASN A 110 -8.93 33.83 30.94
N ASP A 111 -7.78 34.41 31.25
CA ASP A 111 -6.77 33.75 32.10
C ASP A 111 -7.25 33.44 33.53
N ALA A 112 -8.15 34.25 34.09
CA ALA A 112 -8.69 34.04 35.43
C ALA A 112 -9.66 32.85 35.50
N GLU A 113 -10.36 32.54 34.41
CA GLU A 113 -11.16 31.32 34.28
C GLU A 113 -10.31 30.11 33.86
N PHE A 114 -9.28 30.32 33.06
CA PHE A 114 -8.36 29.26 32.62
C PHE A 114 -7.55 28.66 33.78
N GLU A 115 -7.00 29.48 34.67
CA GLU A 115 -6.21 29.01 35.84
C GLU A 115 -7.02 28.13 36.82
N LYS A 116 -8.36 28.28 36.85
CA LYS A 116 -9.24 27.46 37.70
C LYS A 116 -9.42 26.03 37.21
N ILE A 117 -9.04 25.72 35.97
CA ILE A 117 -9.15 24.38 35.40
C ILE A 117 -8.22 23.44 36.17
N THR A 118 -8.74 22.29 36.59
CA THR A 118 -7.98 21.31 37.38
C THR A 118 -7.11 20.42 36.50
N ALA A 119 -6.03 19.87 37.05
CA ALA A 119 -5.18 18.92 36.32
C ALA A 119 -5.99 17.70 35.84
N ALA A 120 -6.92 17.19 36.65
CA ALA A 120 -7.79 16.07 36.29
C ALA A 120 -8.72 16.38 35.09
N GLN A 121 -9.22 17.61 34.99
CA GLN A 121 -10.04 18.08 33.86
C GLN A 121 -9.21 18.17 32.57
N ILE A 122 -7.97 18.69 32.63
CA ILE A 122 -7.04 18.70 31.49
C ILE A 122 -6.74 17.27 31.01
N VAL A 123 -6.50 16.34 31.95
CA VAL A 123 -6.28 14.92 31.63
C VAL A 123 -7.50 14.26 30.99
N ALA A 124 -8.71 14.59 31.45
CA ALA A 124 -9.94 14.08 30.84
C ALA A 124 -10.14 14.63 29.41
N TRP A 125 -9.79 15.90 29.19
CA TRP A 125 -9.91 16.60 27.92
C TRP A 125 -8.94 16.09 26.83
N LEU A 126 -7.67 15.89 27.19
CA LEU A 126 -6.64 15.35 26.29
C LEU A 126 -6.95 13.90 25.85
N LYS A 127 -7.69 13.14 26.66
CA LYS A 127 -8.01 11.71 26.41
C LYS A 127 -9.19 11.47 25.45
N ARG A 128 -9.75 12.51 24.81
CA ARG A 128 -10.88 12.36 23.88
C ARG A 128 -10.36 12.27 22.43
N PRO A 129 -10.52 11.13 21.72
CA PRO A 129 -9.92 10.96 20.39
C PRO A 129 -10.44 11.95 19.33
N ASN A 130 -11.71 12.35 19.41
CA ASN A 130 -12.40 13.14 18.37
C ASN A 130 -12.45 14.65 18.69
N ASN A 131 -11.49 15.21 19.44
CA ASN A 131 -11.62 16.57 19.99
C ASN A 131 -11.19 17.73 19.07
N GLN A 132 -10.75 17.44 17.83
CA GLN A 132 -10.46 18.42 16.76
C GLN A 132 -9.57 19.62 17.19
N TYR A 133 -8.60 19.41 18.09
CA TYR A 133 -7.59 20.44 18.41
C TYR A 133 -6.39 20.35 17.47
N ASP A 134 -5.89 21.49 17.03
CA ASP A 134 -4.64 21.65 16.28
C ASP A 134 -3.45 21.74 17.27
N ILE A 135 -2.27 21.25 16.85
CA ILE A 135 -0.98 21.45 17.53
C ILE A 135 -0.76 22.93 17.88
N ARG A 136 -1.19 23.87 17.03
CA ARG A 136 -1.13 25.32 17.31
C ARG A 136 -1.96 25.72 18.54
N GLN A 137 -3.14 25.12 18.72
CA GLN A 137 -3.99 25.36 19.89
C GLN A 137 -3.38 24.74 21.15
N LEU A 138 -2.78 23.55 21.04
CA LEU A 138 -2.06 22.91 22.15
C LEU A 138 -0.86 23.77 22.59
N ASP A 139 -0.10 24.33 21.65
CA ASP A 139 1.02 25.24 21.95
C ASP A 139 0.53 26.50 22.67
N GLU A 140 -0.48 27.19 22.13
CA GLU A 140 -1.13 28.35 22.76
C GLU A 140 -1.59 28.04 24.20
N LEU A 141 -2.30 26.91 24.40
CA LEU A 141 -2.73 26.45 25.72
C LEU A 141 -1.56 26.16 26.67
N SER A 142 -0.48 25.55 26.18
CA SER A 142 0.69 25.23 27.03
C SER A 142 1.42 26.46 27.56
N THR A 143 1.48 27.55 26.78
CA THR A 143 2.08 28.82 27.25
C THR A 143 1.30 29.45 28.41
N ARG A 144 0.04 29.04 28.60
CA ARG A 144 -0.88 29.51 29.65
C ARG A 144 -0.96 28.57 30.85
N VAL A 145 -0.28 27.42 30.83
CA VAL A 145 -0.24 26.46 31.94
C VAL A 145 1.12 26.59 32.66
N SER A 146 1.09 26.84 33.98
CA SER A 146 2.31 26.90 34.78
C SER A 146 3.05 25.55 34.81
N THR A 147 4.39 25.57 34.89
CA THR A 147 5.21 24.34 34.93
C THR A 147 4.81 23.40 36.07
N GLU A 148 4.40 23.95 37.22
CA GLU A 148 3.93 23.18 38.38
C GLU A 148 2.60 22.46 38.06
N LYS A 149 1.64 23.16 37.43
CA LYS A 149 0.37 22.58 36.97
C LYS A 149 0.56 21.55 35.84
N PHE A 150 1.54 21.76 34.96
CA PHE A 150 1.92 20.81 33.91
C PHE A 150 2.51 19.52 34.52
N LEU A 151 3.33 19.64 35.57
CA LEU A 151 3.84 18.50 36.33
C LEU A 151 2.73 17.72 37.06
N GLU A 152 1.71 18.40 37.61
CA GLU A 152 0.51 17.74 38.16
C GLU A 152 -0.25 16.95 37.08
N VAL A 153 -0.43 17.52 35.89
CA VAL A 153 -1.10 16.88 34.74
C VAL A 153 -0.35 15.61 34.31
N LEU A 154 0.97 15.67 34.14
CA LEU A 154 1.80 14.50 33.81
C LEU A 154 1.74 13.42 34.90
N THR A 155 1.79 13.83 36.18
CA THR A 155 1.71 12.90 37.32
C THR A 155 0.35 12.20 37.40
N ALA A 156 -0.74 12.93 37.16
CA ALA A 156 -2.09 12.37 37.11
C ALA A 156 -2.26 11.40 35.92
N MET A 157 -1.70 11.71 34.75
CA MET A 157 -1.72 10.78 33.60
C MET A 157 -0.94 9.50 33.89
N LYS A 158 0.28 9.61 34.44
CA LYS A 158 1.08 8.46 34.85
C LYS A 158 0.30 7.54 35.81
N GLY A 159 -0.28 8.10 36.87
CA GLY A 159 -1.08 7.32 37.83
C GLY A 159 -2.29 6.62 37.21
N THR A 160 -2.92 7.21 36.18
CA THR A 160 -4.01 6.53 35.44
C THR A 160 -3.51 5.44 34.49
N ALA A 161 -2.31 5.56 33.92
CA ALA A 161 -1.71 4.53 33.07
C ALA A 161 -1.24 3.32 33.89
N GLU A 162 -0.66 3.55 35.06
CA GLU A 162 -0.12 2.49 35.95
C GLU A 162 -1.23 1.70 36.70
N ALA A 163 -2.46 2.25 36.80
CA ALA A 163 -3.58 1.57 37.42
C ALA A 163 -4.27 0.52 36.50
N GLY A 164 -4.02 0.56 35.19
CA GLY A 164 -4.67 -0.30 34.19
C GLY A 164 -3.89 -1.60 33.92
N ASN A 165 -4.04 -2.60 34.79
CA ASN A 165 -3.26 -3.84 34.72
C ASN A 165 -3.77 -4.86 33.67
N ALA A 166 -3.97 -4.42 32.41
CA ALA A 166 -4.52 -5.21 31.31
C ALA A 166 -3.63 -5.17 30.06
N ALA A 167 -3.73 -6.19 29.19
CA ALA A 167 -2.75 -6.49 28.14
C ALA A 167 -2.69 -5.53 26.91
N ARG A 168 -3.32 -4.35 26.99
CA ARG A 168 -3.24 -3.27 25.99
C ARG A 168 -2.95 -1.94 26.70
N PRO A 169 -1.91 -1.18 26.32
CA PRO A 169 -1.64 0.12 26.93
C PRO A 169 -2.66 1.14 26.41
N THR A 170 -3.68 1.42 27.21
CA THR A 170 -4.44 2.67 27.10
C THR A 170 -3.76 3.72 27.97
N PRO A 171 -3.40 4.86 27.38
CA PRO A 171 -4.36 5.96 27.33
C PRO A 171 -4.63 6.43 25.89
N GLY A 172 -5.87 6.84 25.61
CA GLY A 172 -6.28 7.39 24.31
C GLY A 172 -5.76 8.79 24.05
N LEU A 173 -4.44 8.94 23.92
CA LEU A 173 -3.74 10.16 23.48
C LEU A 173 -3.15 9.91 22.09
N SER A 174 -3.36 10.81 21.13
CA SER A 174 -2.73 10.69 19.80
C SER A 174 -1.21 10.77 19.90
N ALA A 175 -0.51 10.35 18.84
CA ALA A 175 0.95 10.43 18.78
C ALA A 175 1.44 11.88 18.92
N ASP A 176 0.76 12.83 18.27
CA ASP A 176 1.10 14.25 18.28
C ASP A 176 0.94 14.87 19.67
N VAL A 177 -0.09 14.45 20.43
CA VAL A 177 -0.27 14.87 21.83
C VAL A 177 0.85 14.31 22.70
N GLN A 178 1.30 13.07 22.45
CA GLN A 178 2.42 12.49 23.19
C GLN A 178 3.75 13.19 22.86
N ASP A 179 4.07 13.45 21.58
CA ASP A 179 5.24 14.26 21.21
C ASP A 179 5.16 15.65 21.84
N PHE A 180 4.04 16.35 21.69
CA PHE A 180 3.86 17.68 22.24
C PHE A 180 4.14 17.75 23.75
N LEU A 181 3.56 16.81 24.51
CA LEU A 181 3.72 16.75 25.96
C LEU A 181 5.17 16.41 26.36
N VAL A 182 5.83 15.47 25.67
CA VAL A 182 7.24 15.13 25.93
C VAL A 182 8.17 16.27 25.51
N ARG A 183 7.93 16.93 24.38
CA ARG A 183 8.69 18.08 23.89
C ARG A 183 8.69 19.24 24.89
N LYS A 184 7.50 19.67 25.34
CA LYS A 184 7.37 20.70 26.39
C LYS A 184 8.01 20.27 27.70
N TYR A 185 7.99 18.97 28.02
CA TYR A 185 8.65 18.44 29.19
C TYR A 185 10.18 18.52 29.12
N VAL A 186 10.77 18.12 27.99
CA VAL A 186 12.21 18.22 27.74
C VAL A 186 12.64 19.70 27.76
N GLU A 187 11.92 20.57 27.05
CA GLU A 187 12.19 22.02 27.02
C GLU A 187 12.16 22.67 28.42
N ALA A 188 11.19 22.29 29.27
CA ALA A 188 11.10 22.81 30.64
C ALA A 188 12.21 22.28 31.59
N ASN A 189 12.83 21.14 31.28
CA ASN A 189 13.82 20.47 32.13
C ASN A 189 15.25 20.50 31.60
N VAL A 190 15.48 21.04 30.39
CA VAL A 190 16.78 21.03 29.69
C VAL A 190 17.95 21.67 30.47
N ASN A 191 17.66 22.45 31.52
CA ASN A 191 18.65 23.09 32.40
C ASN A 191 18.72 22.50 33.83
N ALA A 192 18.08 21.35 34.08
CA ALA A 192 18.08 20.67 35.39
C ALA A 192 19.39 19.91 35.66
N SER A 193 19.65 19.53 36.92
CA SER A 193 20.81 18.67 37.24
C SER A 193 20.60 17.24 36.70
N CYS A 194 21.68 16.49 36.43
CA CYS A 194 21.60 15.11 35.95
C CYS A 194 20.67 14.20 36.79
N ALA A 195 20.75 14.29 38.12
CA ALA A 195 19.93 13.49 39.02
C ALA A 195 18.46 13.93 39.01
N ASP A 196 18.19 15.24 38.95
CA ASP A 196 16.83 15.77 38.86
C ASP A 196 16.21 15.44 37.50
N MET A 197 16.97 15.57 36.41
CA MET A 197 16.55 15.25 35.05
C MET A 197 16.24 13.75 34.88
N ALA A 198 17.11 12.86 35.37
CA ALA A 198 16.85 11.42 35.37
C ALA A 198 15.58 11.06 36.17
N THR A 199 15.42 11.62 37.37
CA THR A 199 14.21 11.47 38.21
C THR A 199 12.96 12.04 37.51
N ASN A 200 13.12 13.12 36.75
CA ASN A 200 12.07 13.76 35.99
C ASN A 200 11.69 12.94 34.74
N LEU A 201 12.63 12.35 34.01
CA LEU A 201 12.33 11.50 32.85
C LEU A 201 11.41 10.33 33.19
N GLN A 202 11.54 9.75 34.38
CA GLN A 202 10.62 8.73 34.89
C GLN A 202 9.16 9.22 35.05
N LYS A 203 8.86 10.52 34.96
CA LYS A 203 7.47 11.04 34.98
C LYS A 203 6.79 10.96 33.61
N VAL A 204 7.55 10.92 32.50
CA VAL A 204 7.02 10.78 31.13
C VAL A 204 7.18 9.38 30.54
N SER A 205 7.69 8.42 31.34
CA SER A 205 7.98 7.02 30.97
C SER A 205 6.78 6.19 30.46
N PHE A 206 5.57 6.76 30.43
CA PHE A 206 4.34 6.13 29.94
C PHE A 206 3.94 6.61 28.54
N MET A 207 4.70 7.55 27.93
CA MET A 207 4.46 8.09 26.58
C MET A 207 5.58 7.68 25.60
N PRO A 208 5.70 6.39 25.22
CA PRO A 208 6.80 5.93 24.37
C PRO A 208 6.83 6.62 23.00
N ARG A 209 5.67 6.94 22.41
CA ARG A 209 5.58 7.62 21.11
C ARG A 209 6.05 9.09 21.15
N GLY A 210 6.10 9.70 22.33
CA GLY A 210 6.60 11.07 22.49
C GLY A 210 8.13 11.17 22.55
N MET A 211 8.84 10.05 22.65
CA MET A 211 10.31 10.01 22.59
C MET A 211 10.78 10.07 21.12
N THR A 212 10.44 11.14 20.42
CA THR A 212 10.84 11.41 19.03
C THR A 212 12.34 11.70 18.92
N VAL A 213 12.90 11.63 17.70
CA VAL A 213 14.30 11.97 17.38
C VAL A 213 14.68 13.32 17.98
N GLU A 214 13.87 14.34 17.74
CA GLU A 214 14.08 15.71 18.21
C GLU A 214 14.14 15.80 19.75
N ASN A 215 13.21 15.13 20.44
CA ASN A 215 13.18 15.10 21.91
C ASN A 215 14.38 14.33 22.50
N LEU A 216 14.81 13.25 21.85
CA LEU A 216 16.00 12.47 22.23
C LEU A 216 17.31 13.25 21.98
N ARG A 217 17.42 13.97 20.86
CA ARG A 217 18.57 14.83 20.56
C ARG A 217 18.71 15.94 21.59
N LYS A 218 17.62 16.65 21.94
CA LYS A 218 17.58 17.65 23.02
C LYS A 218 17.99 17.09 24.39
N LEU A 219 17.68 15.82 24.68
CA LEU A 219 18.17 15.13 25.88
C LEU A 219 19.67 14.78 25.77
N ARG A 220 20.15 14.38 24.58
CA ARG A 220 21.56 14.04 24.34
C ARG A 220 22.48 15.26 24.39
N GLU A 221 22.03 16.44 23.96
CA GLU A 221 22.80 17.70 24.07
C GLU A 221 23.24 18.02 25.51
N ASN A 222 22.53 17.51 26.53
CA ASN A 222 22.96 17.51 27.92
C ASN A 222 23.79 16.27 28.34
N SER A 223 23.54 15.11 27.71
CA SER A 223 24.25 13.86 27.96
C SER A 223 25.71 13.87 27.50
N ASP A 224 26.04 14.65 26.47
CA ASP A 224 27.39 14.81 25.90
C ASP A 224 28.42 15.39 26.89
N GLN A 225 28.02 15.68 28.14
CA GLN A 225 28.88 15.99 29.28
C GLN A 225 28.78 14.95 30.42
N ASN A 226 28.95 13.65 30.12
CA ASN A 226 29.06 12.54 31.09
C ASN A 226 27.82 12.31 32.00
N CYS A 227 26.61 12.58 31.51
CA CYS A 227 25.39 12.43 32.30
C CYS A 227 24.84 10.99 32.32
N GLY A 228 25.65 10.01 32.79
CA GLY A 228 25.31 8.58 32.72
C GLY A 228 23.95 8.19 33.33
N GLN A 229 23.49 8.90 34.36
CA GLN A 229 22.17 8.68 34.99
C GLN A 229 20.99 9.00 34.06
N VAL A 230 21.15 9.93 33.12
CA VAL A 230 20.12 10.24 32.11
C VAL A 230 20.08 9.17 31.03
N ALA A 231 21.25 8.68 30.59
CA ALA A 231 21.34 7.52 29.70
C ALA A 231 20.70 6.27 30.34
N GLU A 232 21.06 5.95 31.59
CA GLU A 232 20.42 4.86 32.36
C GLU A 232 18.90 5.03 32.48
N ALA A 233 18.40 6.25 32.73
CA ALA A 233 16.96 6.50 32.79
C ALA A 233 16.26 6.30 31.44
N VAL A 234 16.86 6.76 30.32
CA VAL A 234 16.33 6.54 28.96
C VAL A 234 16.28 5.04 28.63
N LEU A 235 17.30 4.28 29.03
CA LEU A 235 17.34 2.83 28.83
C LEU A 235 16.28 2.13 29.72
N ASP A 236 16.21 2.43 31.02
CA ASP A 236 15.25 1.79 31.94
C ASP A 236 13.79 2.05 31.53
N ILE A 237 13.47 3.25 31.01
CA ILE A 237 12.15 3.57 30.46
C ILE A 237 11.75 2.65 29.30
N ASN A 238 12.72 2.31 28.43
CA ASN A 238 12.49 1.57 27.19
C ASN A 238 12.81 0.07 27.29
N LYS A 239 13.33 -0.40 28.44
CA LYS A 239 13.74 -1.80 28.71
C LYS A 239 12.64 -2.86 28.55
N ASN A 240 11.39 -2.45 28.35
CA ASN A 240 10.32 -3.33 27.90
C ASN A 240 10.18 -3.20 26.38
N GLY A 241 10.50 -4.25 25.63
CA GLY A 241 10.53 -4.23 24.15
C GLY A 241 9.26 -3.69 23.49
N LYS A 242 8.08 -3.83 24.13
CA LYS A 242 6.82 -3.23 23.64
C LYS A 242 6.87 -1.70 23.55
N ARG A 243 7.62 -1.01 24.42
CA ARG A 243 7.79 0.45 24.37
C ARG A 243 8.77 0.86 23.27
N TYR A 244 9.88 0.10 23.15
CA TYR A 244 10.89 0.32 22.14
C TYR A 244 10.34 0.16 20.71
N CYS A 245 9.55 -0.89 20.43
CA CYS A 245 8.91 -1.03 19.11
C CYS A 245 7.91 0.09 18.78
N MET A 246 7.32 0.77 19.79
CA MET A 246 6.39 1.89 19.55
C MET A 246 7.10 3.20 19.14
N MET A 247 8.44 3.21 19.08
CA MET A 247 9.23 4.35 18.66
C MET A 247 9.55 4.27 17.16
N ALA A 248 9.53 5.43 16.48
CA ALA A 248 9.97 5.54 15.09
C ALA A 248 11.43 5.07 14.92
N ALA A 249 11.78 4.52 13.75
CA ALA A 249 13.09 3.89 13.51
C ALA A 249 14.27 4.81 13.86
N ASP A 250 14.23 6.09 13.48
CA ASP A 250 15.30 7.04 13.83
C ASP A 250 15.34 7.39 15.32
N ALA A 251 14.21 7.36 16.02
CA ALA A 251 14.18 7.50 17.47
C ALA A 251 14.82 6.29 18.17
N ARG A 252 14.70 5.09 17.59
CA ARG A 252 15.41 3.89 18.05
C ARG A 252 16.93 4.02 17.85
N LYS A 253 17.39 4.53 16.69
CA LYS A 253 18.81 4.89 16.46
C LYS A 253 19.34 5.87 17.52
N GLU A 254 18.55 6.86 17.90
CA GLU A 254 18.89 7.81 18.97
C GLU A 254 18.97 7.14 20.37
N VAL A 255 18.06 6.22 20.70
CA VAL A 255 18.18 5.37 21.92
C VAL A 255 19.45 4.50 21.90
N CYS A 256 19.84 3.98 20.74
CA CYS A 256 21.10 3.25 20.58
C CYS A 256 22.34 4.10 20.87
N ALA A 257 22.31 5.40 20.59
CA ALA A 257 23.40 6.30 20.98
C ALA A 257 23.52 6.42 22.52
N PHE A 258 22.39 6.48 23.25
CA PHE A 258 22.39 6.42 24.72
C PHE A 258 22.89 5.07 25.25
N ALA A 259 22.45 3.94 24.65
CA ALA A 259 22.91 2.60 25.01
C ALA A 259 24.44 2.47 24.88
N ARG A 260 24.98 2.93 23.75
CA ARG A 260 26.43 2.89 23.50
C ARG A 260 27.22 3.83 24.42
N SER A 261 26.69 5.02 24.72
CA SER A 261 27.28 5.94 25.69
C SER A 261 27.37 5.33 27.11
N ALA A 262 26.36 4.56 27.52
CA ALA A 262 26.34 3.90 28.83
C ALA A 262 27.27 2.66 28.92
N ALA A 263 27.58 2.00 27.81
CA ALA A 263 28.44 0.81 27.78
C ALA A 263 29.95 1.12 27.73
N GLY A 264 30.35 2.27 27.15
CA GLY A 264 31.74 2.71 27.04
C GLY A 264 32.59 1.91 26.04
N ASP A 265 33.90 2.11 26.04
CA ASP A 265 34.81 1.72 24.94
C ASP A 265 35.06 0.20 24.75
N GLN A 266 34.42 -0.70 25.51
CA GLN A 266 34.73 -2.15 25.52
C GLN A 266 33.48 -3.05 25.41
N PHE A 267 32.87 -3.09 24.23
CA PHE A 267 31.59 -3.79 24.02
C PHE A 267 31.65 -5.32 24.22
N GLY A 268 32.67 -6.03 23.75
CA GLY A 268 32.75 -7.52 23.73
C GLY A 268 32.84 -8.28 25.07
N THR A 269 32.32 -7.73 26.17
CA THR A 269 32.27 -8.35 27.50
C THR A 269 30.83 -8.69 27.91
N VAL A 270 30.66 -9.68 28.81
CA VAL A 270 29.33 -10.08 29.33
C VAL A 270 28.60 -8.90 29.96
N GLU A 271 29.31 -8.06 30.72
CA GLU A 271 28.73 -6.89 31.40
C GLU A 271 28.23 -5.83 30.41
N ASN A 272 28.94 -5.60 29.30
CA ASN A 272 28.61 -4.52 28.36
C ASN A 272 27.65 -4.96 27.26
N LEU A 273 27.77 -6.18 26.72
CA LEU A 273 26.72 -6.76 25.88
C LEU A 273 25.42 -6.91 26.68
N GLY A 274 25.47 -7.39 27.92
CA GLY A 274 24.30 -7.55 28.79
C GLY A 274 23.53 -6.26 29.12
N LYS A 275 24.06 -5.07 28.79
CA LYS A 275 23.36 -3.77 28.89
C LYS A 275 22.52 -3.43 27.64
N LEU A 276 22.71 -4.14 26.53
CA LEU A 276 22.03 -3.87 25.25
C LEU A 276 20.59 -4.43 25.15
N PRO A 277 20.22 -5.61 25.66
CA PRO A 277 18.85 -6.10 25.50
C PRO A 277 17.80 -5.25 26.27
N PRO A 278 16.63 -4.96 25.70
CA PRO A 278 16.09 -5.50 24.43
C PRO A 278 16.37 -4.64 23.18
N PHE A 279 17.34 -3.73 23.22
CA PHE A 279 17.65 -2.78 22.15
C PHE A 279 18.54 -3.42 21.07
N THR A 280 18.01 -4.41 20.35
CA THR A 280 18.80 -5.23 19.41
C THR A 280 19.32 -4.47 18.19
N ASP A 281 18.60 -3.46 17.70
CA ASP A 281 19.07 -2.58 16.61
C ASP A 281 20.39 -1.85 16.99
N CYS A 282 20.74 -1.84 18.28
CA CYS A 282 21.98 -1.26 18.80
C CYS A 282 23.16 -2.23 18.81
N LEU A 283 22.91 -3.54 18.69
CA LEU A 283 23.90 -4.60 18.60
C LEU A 283 24.33 -4.76 17.14
N THR A 284 25.61 -4.61 16.84
CA THR A 284 26.13 -4.79 15.47
C THR A 284 26.81 -6.14 15.29
N ALA A 285 26.97 -6.55 14.03
CA ALA A 285 27.87 -7.64 13.63
C ALA A 285 29.29 -7.45 14.22
N GLN A 286 29.79 -6.21 14.26
CA GLN A 286 31.10 -5.88 14.84
C GLN A 286 31.15 -6.10 16.35
N ASP A 287 30.07 -5.81 17.09
CA ASP A 287 29.98 -6.04 18.54
C ASP A 287 30.04 -7.56 18.85
N LEU A 288 29.28 -8.37 18.09
CA LEU A 288 29.32 -9.83 18.18
C LEU A 288 30.69 -10.41 17.78
N GLU A 289 31.31 -9.88 16.72
CA GLU A 289 32.64 -10.33 16.28
C GLU A 289 33.73 -9.93 17.30
N SER A 290 33.53 -8.86 18.08
CA SER A 290 34.41 -8.46 19.19
C SER A 290 34.30 -9.37 20.43
N ALA A 291 33.18 -10.09 20.56
CA ALA A 291 32.97 -11.03 21.67
C ALA A 291 33.80 -12.31 21.49
N SER A 292 34.25 -12.88 22.60
CA SER A 292 34.84 -14.23 22.60
C SER A 292 33.73 -15.29 22.56
N ALA A 293 34.06 -16.50 22.11
CA ALA A 293 33.11 -17.62 22.15
C ALA A 293 32.66 -17.94 23.59
N ASP A 294 33.56 -17.80 24.57
CA ASP A 294 33.22 -17.95 25.99
C ASP A 294 32.26 -16.84 26.46
N THR A 295 32.45 -15.60 26.01
CA THR A 295 31.53 -14.47 26.30
C THR A 295 30.11 -14.78 25.81
N LEU A 296 29.97 -15.31 24.59
CA LEU A 296 28.66 -15.65 24.01
C LEU A 296 27.99 -16.82 24.74
N ILE A 297 28.76 -17.80 25.22
CA ILE A 297 28.23 -18.92 26.02
C ILE A 297 27.82 -18.45 27.42
N ASP A 298 28.59 -17.58 28.06
CA ASP A 298 28.24 -17.01 29.37
C ASP A 298 26.96 -16.14 29.27
N LEU A 299 26.84 -15.35 28.20
CA LEU A 299 25.61 -14.60 27.88
C LEU A 299 24.41 -15.52 27.65
N TYR A 300 24.60 -16.64 26.92
CA TYR A 300 23.56 -17.66 26.78
C TYR A 300 23.15 -18.28 28.12
N ASP A 301 24.11 -18.64 28.97
CA ASP A 301 23.86 -19.20 30.30
C ASP A 301 23.07 -18.21 31.20
N ASP A 302 23.36 -16.91 31.09
CA ASP A 302 22.63 -15.83 31.78
C ASP A 302 21.26 -15.50 31.13
N GLY A 303 20.93 -16.11 29.99
CA GLY A 303 19.66 -15.86 29.29
C GLY A 303 19.62 -14.53 28.54
N PHE A 304 20.76 -14.03 28.06
CA PHE A 304 20.86 -12.84 27.21
C PHE A 304 19.89 -12.91 26.02
N PHE A 305 19.93 -14.00 25.26
CA PHE A 305 19.17 -14.16 24.02
C PHE A 305 17.65 -14.23 24.23
N LEU A 306 17.15 -14.58 25.43
CA LEU A 306 15.72 -14.46 25.78
C LEU A 306 15.18 -13.03 25.67
N ASN A 307 16.07 -12.04 25.75
CA ASN A 307 15.73 -10.62 25.69
C ASN A 307 16.17 -9.98 24.37
N VAL A 308 16.74 -10.78 23.45
CA VAL A 308 17.11 -10.36 22.09
C VAL A 308 15.86 -10.56 21.21
N VAL A 309 15.43 -9.47 20.59
CA VAL A 309 14.32 -9.38 19.63
C VAL A 309 14.73 -10.06 18.32
N GLU A 310 15.85 -9.62 17.73
CA GLU A 310 16.49 -10.24 16.55
C GLU A 310 18.03 -10.09 16.64
N LEU A 311 18.80 -10.90 15.90
CA LEU A 311 20.24 -10.72 15.75
C LEU A 311 20.55 -9.83 14.53
N PRO A 312 21.60 -8.99 14.56
CA PRO A 312 21.97 -8.17 13.41
C PRO A 312 22.31 -9.04 12.19
N GLU A 313 22.23 -8.45 11.01
CA GLU A 313 22.63 -9.03 9.72
C GLU A 313 24.04 -9.67 9.79
N GLY A 314 24.19 -10.87 9.20
CA GLY A 314 25.38 -11.72 9.38
C GLY A 314 25.65 -12.26 10.81
N GLY A 315 24.89 -11.81 11.82
CA GLY A 315 25.05 -12.16 13.23
C GLY A 315 24.83 -13.64 13.53
N ASN A 316 23.92 -14.29 12.81
CA ASN A 316 23.70 -15.74 12.89
C ASN A 316 24.99 -16.53 12.56
N ASP A 317 25.67 -16.15 11.48
CA ASP A 317 26.92 -16.78 11.06
C ASP A 317 28.11 -16.44 11.96
N ILE A 318 28.14 -15.23 12.53
CA ILE A 318 29.13 -14.86 13.57
C ILE A 318 28.94 -15.76 14.79
N VAL A 319 27.73 -15.85 15.33
CA VAL A 319 27.42 -16.68 16.51
C VAL A 319 27.74 -18.15 16.23
N ARG A 320 27.31 -18.70 15.08
CA ARG A 320 27.65 -20.07 14.64
C ARG A 320 29.14 -20.33 14.68
N ARG A 321 29.91 -19.54 13.92
CA ARG A 321 31.36 -19.66 13.74
C ARG A 321 32.12 -19.55 15.07
N LYS A 322 31.67 -18.65 15.97
CA LYS A 322 32.24 -18.54 17.33
C LYS A 322 31.90 -19.78 18.17
N LEU A 323 30.65 -20.23 18.20
CA LEU A 323 30.21 -21.39 19.01
C LEU A 323 30.87 -22.70 18.54
N GLU A 324 30.93 -22.95 17.23
CA GLU A 324 31.63 -24.11 16.64
C GLU A 324 33.12 -24.15 16.99
N SER A 325 33.75 -22.99 17.11
CA SER A 325 35.16 -22.85 17.50
C SER A 325 35.42 -23.09 19.00
N SER A 326 34.37 -23.13 19.84
CA SER A 326 34.50 -23.33 21.28
C SER A 326 34.73 -24.81 21.65
N ASP A 327 35.51 -25.03 22.71
CA ASP A 327 35.67 -26.33 23.38
C ASP A 327 34.62 -26.56 24.48
N ARG A 328 33.85 -25.53 24.87
CA ARG A 328 32.72 -25.66 25.83
C ARG A 328 31.45 -26.19 25.17
N MET A 329 31.30 -26.02 23.86
CA MET A 329 30.10 -26.43 23.13
C MET A 329 30.16 -27.93 22.78
N PRO A 330 29.13 -28.74 23.08
CA PRO A 330 29.05 -30.13 22.62
C PRO A 330 29.08 -30.24 21.09
N LYS A 331 29.48 -31.41 20.56
CA LYS A 331 29.59 -31.63 19.10
C LYS A 331 29.00 -32.99 18.71
N GLY A 332 28.33 -33.07 17.57
CA GLY A 332 27.69 -34.30 17.10
C GLY A 332 26.55 -34.78 18.02
N ALA A 333 26.51 -36.08 18.34
CA ALA A 333 25.43 -36.69 19.14
C ALA A 333 25.24 -36.08 20.55
N ASP A 334 26.31 -35.52 21.14
CA ASP A 334 26.22 -34.84 22.43
C ASP A 334 25.47 -33.50 22.34
N LEU A 335 25.44 -32.85 21.16
CA LEU A 335 24.70 -31.62 20.89
C LEU A 335 23.18 -31.86 20.85
N ILE A 336 22.76 -32.97 20.24
CA ILE A 336 21.35 -33.40 20.23
C ILE A 336 20.89 -33.74 21.66
N THR A 337 21.72 -34.46 22.41
CA THR A 337 21.45 -34.78 23.82
C THR A 337 21.35 -33.52 24.69
N PHE A 338 22.16 -32.50 24.39
CA PHE A 338 22.12 -31.20 25.06
C PHE A 338 20.82 -30.43 24.78
N PHE A 339 20.39 -30.35 23.51
CA PHE A 339 19.17 -29.61 23.13
C PHE A 339 17.86 -30.37 23.33
N ASN A 340 17.89 -31.67 23.59
CA ASN A 340 16.72 -32.39 24.12
C ASN A 340 16.32 -31.92 25.54
N ASN A 341 17.17 -31.14 26.23
CA ASN A 341 16.79 -30.45 27.45
C ASN A 341 15.98 -29.17 27.14
N VAL A 342 14.65 -29.29 27.26
CA VAL A 342 13.64 -28.23 27.05
C VAL A 342 13.99 -26.90 27.76
N THR A 343 14.60 -26.94 28.96
CA THR A 343 14.99 -25.73 29.72
C THR A 343 16.24 -25.03 29.16
N LEU A 344 17.10 -25.75 28.42
CA LEU A 344 18.22 -25.15 27.69
C LEU A 344 17.75 -24.50 26.39
N VAL A 345 16.75 -25.11 25.73
CA VAL A 345 16.09 -24.55 24.53
C VAL A 345 15.41 -23.21 24.86
N GLU A 346 14.78 -23.08 26.03
CA GLU A 346 14.18 -21.80 26.47
C GLU A 346 15.16 -20.63 26.39
N LYS A 347 16.40 -20.81 26.81
CA LYS A 347 17.40 -19.73 26.89
C LYS A 347 17.89 -19.20 25.54
N LEU A 348 17.51 -19.83 24.43
CA LEU A 348 18.09 -19.57 23.11
C LEU A 348 17.58 -18.30 22.44
N GLY A 349 16.31 -17.91 22.63
CA GLY A 349 15.72 -16.81 21.86
C GLY A 349 15.99 -16.95 20.35
N PRO A 350 16.38 -15.86 19.66
CA PRO A 350 16.72 -15.91 18.22
C PRO A 350 17.89 -16.82 17.87
N ALA A 351 18.81 -17.10 18.80
CA ALA A 351 19.93 -18.01 18.55
C ALA A 351 19.49 -19.50 18.38
N ALA A 352 18.20 -19.80 18.57
CA ALA A 352 17.63 -21.11 18.22
C ALA A 352 17.75 -21.42 16.72
N GLU A 353 17.63 -20.41 15.84
CA GLU A 353 17.78 -20.51 14.37
C GLU A 353 19.20 -21.02 14.03
N VAL A 354 20.22 -20.38 14.60
CA VAL A 354 21.64 -20.76 14.47
C VAL A 354 21.90 -22.22 14.87
N ILE A 355 21.23 -22.69 15.91
CA ILE A 355 21.39 -24.03 16.48
C ILE A 355 20.66 -25.11 15.68
N GLY A 356 19.55 -24.78 15.02
CA GLY A 356 18.91 -25.70 14.07
C GLY A 356 19.88 -26.14 12.99
N ASP A 357 20.60 -25.18 12.40
CA ASP A 357 21.65 -25.44 11.42
C ASP A 357 22.87 -26.19 11.99
N MET A 358 23.28 -25.92 13.25
CA MET A 358 24.36 -26.69 13.90
C MET A 358 23.98 -28.15 14.19
N ILE A 359 22.69 -28.44 14.39
CA ILE A 359 22.17 -29.81 14.53
C ILE A 359 22.09 -30.49 13.15
N GLY A 360 21.71 -29.75 12.11
CA GLY A 360 21.67 -30.16 10.70
C GLY A 360 20.52 -31.12 10.34
N ASP A 361 20.14 -32.02 11.24
CA ASP A 361 18.98 -32.90 11.13
C ASP A 361 18.11 -32.81 12.39
N LEU A 362 17.13 -31.92 12.34
CA LEU A 362 16.19 -31.66 13.43
C LEU A 362 15.34 -32.89 13.83
N SER A 363 15.26 -33.94 13.00
CA SER A 363 14.52 -35.17 13.33
C SER A 363 15.12 -35.97 14.49
N GLN A 364 16.34 -35.65 14.89
CA GLN A 364 17.03 -36.30 16.01
C GLN A 364 16.66 -35.68 17.37
N LEU A 365 15.89 -34.57 17.38
CA LEU A 365 15.28 -34.00 18.57
C LEU A 365 13.97 -34.73 18.94
N GLU A 366 13.70 -34.88 20.24
CA GLU A 366 12.43 -35.40 20.72
C GLU A 366 11.29 -34.37 20.53
N VAL A 367 10.06 -34.84 20.30
CA VAL A 367 8.87 -33.96 20.09
C VAL A 367 8.72 -32.85 21.15
N PRO A 368 8.96 -33.06 22.46
CA PRO A 368 8.91 -31.97 23.45
C PRO A 368 9.97 -30.88 23.23
N ALA A 369 11.17 -31.25 22.78
CA ALA A 369 12.24 -30.32 22.44
C ALA A 369 11.92 -29.58 21.15
N MET A 370 11.45 -30.28 20.11
CA MET A 370 10.95 -29.66 18.87
C MET A 370 9.82 -28.65 19.13
N LYS A 371 8.77 -29.03 19.87
CA LYS A 371 7.66 -28.12 20.26
C LYS A 371 8.11 -26.93 21.10
N LYS A 372 9.29 -27.00 21.72
CA LYS A 372 9.84 -25.89 22.50
C LYS A 372 10.76 -25.01 21.67
N MET A 373 11.56 -25.61 20.79
CA MET A 373 12.40 -24.91 19.84
C MET A 373 11.55 -24.07 18.90
N LYS A 374 10.45 -24.62 18.35
CA LYS A 374 9.44 -23.87 17.59
C LYS A 374 8.98 -22.65 18.37
N ARG A 375 8.37 -22.85 19.54
CA ARG A 375 7.86 -21.76 20.40
C ARG A 375 8.92 -20.76 20.89
N THR A 376 10.21 -21.06 20.74
CA THR A 376 11.31 -20.13 21.02
C THR A 376 11.68 -19.31 19.78
N ILE A 377 11.63 -19.93 18.60
CA ILE A 377 11.78 -19.28 17.28
C ILE A 377 10.55 -18.40 16.98
N SER A 378 9.33 -18.95 16.94
CA SER A 378 8.06 -18.19 16.80
C SER A 378 7.79 -17.19 17.93
N GLY A 379 8.52 -17.34 19.05
CA GLY A 379 8.47 -16.42 20.18
C GLY A 379 9.33 -15.17 20.00
N SER A 380 10.28 -15.20 19.07
CA SER A 380 10.98 -14.01 18.60
C SER A 380 10.02 -13.12 17.81
N ARG A 381 10.21 -11.81 17.90
CA ARG A 381 9.35 -10.80 17.30
C ARG A 381 10.23 -9.70 16.74
N VAL A 382 9.80 -9.04 15.67
CA VAL A 382 10.56 -7.95 15.03
C VAL A 382 9.84 -6.62 15.29
N CYS A 383 10.60 -5.51 15.38
CA CYS A 383 10.03 -4.15 15.44
C CYS A 383 10.12 -3.49 14.04
N ASN A 384 9.23 -3.81 13.10
CA ASN A 384 9.28 -3.19 11.77
C ASN A 384 9.00 -1.67 11.83
N ALA A 385 9.33 -0.94 10.77
CA ALA A 385 9.00 0.47 10.65
C ALA A 385 7.48 0.64 10.41
N GLY A 386 6.82 1.49 11.21
CA GLY A 386 5.38 1.80 11.06
C GLY A 386 4.43 0.90 11.87
N GLU A 387 4.88 -0.28 12.34
CA GLU A 387 4.05 -1.17 13.15
C GLU A 387 3.81 -0.63 14.58
N THR A 388 2.65 -0.97 15.16
CA THR A 388 2.24 -0.47 16.49
C THR A 388 2.34 -1.52 17.60
N GLU A 389 2.53 -2.78 17.25
CA GLU A 389 2.89 -3.91 18.09
C GLU A 389 3.98 -4.71 17.36
N ALA A 390 4.84 -5.45 18.08
CA ALA A 390 5.88 -6.25 17.45
C ALA A 390 5.29 -7.43 16.69
N SER A 391 5.44 -7.43 15.36
CA SER A 391 4.95 -8.49 14.46
C SER A 391 5.76 -9.77 14.59
N THR A 392 5.15 -10.88 14.17
CA THR A 392 5.82 -12.17 14.00
C THR A 392 6.70 -12.10 12.75
N LYS A 393 7.97 -12.51 12.88
CA LYS A 393 8.85 -12.76 11.73
C LYS A 393 8.14 -13.76 10.79
N ALA A 394 8.32 -13.63 9.48
CA ALA A 394 7.92 -14.69 8.55
C ALA A 394 8.64 -15.99 8.99
N PRO A 395 7.96 -17.16 9.00
CA PRO A 395 8.51 -18.37 9.61
C PRO A 395 9.84 -18.73 8.94
N SER A 396 10.89 -18.87 9.75
CA SER A 396 12.23 -19.18 9.24
C SER A 396 12.24 -20.55 8.55
N LYS A 397 13.26 -20.84 7.76
CA LYS A 397 13.41 -22.14 7.11
C LYS A 397 13.44 -23.29 8.13
N GLU A 398 14.06 -23.06 9.28
CA GLU A 398 14.16 -23.97 10.42
C GLU A 398 12.81 -24.09 11.12
N GLU A 399 12.03 -23.01 11.19
CA GLU A 399 10.66 -23.03 11.69
C GLU A 399 9.75 -23.87 10.78
N LYS A 400 9.74 -23.62 9.47
CA LYS A 400 9.00 -24.43 8.47
C LYS A 400 9.42 -25.90 8.50
N GLU A 401 10.73 -26.20 8.52
CA GLU A 401 11.19 -27.59 8.61
C GLU A 401 10.79 -28.25 9.94
N LEU A 402 10.88 -27.53 11.06
CA LEU A 402 10.48 -28.03 12.37
C LEU A 402 8.96 -28.26 12.45
N ASP A 403 8.19 -27.39 11.82
CA ASP A 403 6.74 -27.46 11.66
C ASP A 403 6.33 -28.69 10.86
N ARG A 404 6.93 -28.86 9.67
CA ARG A 404 6.77 -30.04 8.82
C ARG A 404 7.18 -31.34 9.52
N LYS A 405 8.23 -31.33 10.35
CA LYS A 405 8.64 -32.49 11.17
C LYS A 405 7.67 -32.75 12.34
N LEU A 406 7.20 -31.70 13.01
CA LEU A 406 6.21 -31.80 14.09
C LEU A 406 4.87 -32.31 13.58
N LEU A 407 4.48 -31.90 12.37
CA LEU A 407 3.35 -32.41 11.61
C LEU A 407 3.54 -33.91 11.33
N GLN A 408 4.60 -34.30 10.62
CA GLN A 408 4.90 -35.72 10.31
C GLN A 408 4.96 -36.62 11.56
N ALA A 409 5.56 -36.16 12.65
CA ALA A 409 5.70 -36.94 13.89
C ALA A 409 4.40 -37.05 14.73
N GLN A 410 3.41 -36.18 14.50
CA GLN A 410 2.12 -36.20 15.22
C GLN A 410 0.95 -36.65 14.34
N MET A 411 1.16 -36.73 13.03
CA MET A 411 0.18 -37.15 12.03
C MET A 411 0.41 -38.57 11.49
N GLU A 412 1.19 -39.41 12.19
CA GLU A 412 1.26 -40.85 11.87
C GLU A 412 -0.11 -41.55 11.89
N ASP A 413 -1.08 -41.02 12.65
CA ASP A 413 -2.50 -41.37 12.59
C ASP A 413 -3.37 -40.08 12.66
N PRO A 414 -3.78 -39.50 11.51
CA PRO A 414 -4.60 -38.30 11.46
C PRO A 414 -5.96 -38.45 12.20
N SER A 415 -6.47 -39.68 12.31
CA SER A 415 -7.75 -39.95 12.96
C SER A 415 -7.67 -39.94 14.50
N ALA A 416 -6.45 -40.04 15.06
CA ALA A 416 -6.17 -39.96 16.49
C ALA A 416 -5.80 -38.53 16.97
N VAL A 417 -5.68 -37.57 16.05
CA VAL A 417 -5.33 -36.17 16.34
C VAL A 417 -6.40 -35.51 17.24
N THR A 418 -5.94 -34.68 18.18
CA THR A 418 -6.79 -33.95 19.14
C THR A 418 -6.75 -32.44 18.90
N ALA A 419 -7.69 -31.69 19.45
CA ALA A 419 -7.69 -30.23 19.35
C ALA A 419 -6.44 -29.60 19.99
N ASP A 420 -5.97 -30.11 21.13
CA ASP A 420 -4.70 -29.71 21.74
C ASP A 420 -3.51 -29.97 20.81
N THR A 421 -3.57 -31.03 20.00
CA THR A 421 -2.56 -31.32 18.97
C THR A 421 -2.59 -30.24 17.89
N LEU A 422 -3.75 -29.99 17.27
CA LEU A 422 -3.95 -28.99 16.21
C LEU A 422 -3.57 -27.58 16.67
N ASN A 423 -4.09 -27.14 17.82
CA ASN A 423 -3.78 -25.84 18.42
C ASN A 423 -2.28 -25.67 18.74
N SER A 424 -1.56 -26.78 18.96
CA SER A 424 -0.09 -26.75 19.16
C SER A 424 0.73 -26.80 17.87
N LEU A 425 0.07 -26.93 16.72
CA LEU A 425 0.62 -26.97 15.36
C LEU A 425 0.17 -25.75 14.52
N ALA A 426 -0.53 -24.78 15.11
CA ALA A 426 -0.80 -23.47 14.49
C ALA A 426 0.49 -22.85 13.92
N GLY A 427 0.40 -22.24 12.73
CA GLY A 427 1.49 -21.84 11.84
C GLY A 427 1.97 -22.93 10.87
N SER A 428 1.67 -24.22 11.13
CA SER A 428 2.17 -25.37 10.35
C SER A 428 1.12 -26.07 9.50
N LEU A 429 -0.16 -25.79 9.75
CA LEU A 429 -1.25 -26.64 9.24
C LEU A 429 -1.59 -26.35 7.77
N ALA A 430 -1.25 -25.15 7.28
CA ALA A 430 -1.29 -24.80 5.86
C ALA A 430 -0.29 -25.56 4.97
N GLU A 431 0.58 -26.41 5.54
CA GLU A 431 1.41 -27.36 4.77
C GLU A 431 0.78 -28.76 4.63
N MET A 432 -0.42 -29.00 5.19
CA MET A 432 -1.12 -30.27 5.09
C MET A 432 -1.74 -30.49 3.70
N ALA A 433 -1.66 -31.70 3.17
CA ALA A 433 -2.45 -32.02 1.98
C ALA A 433 -3.96 -32.07 2.32
N PRO A 434 -4.87 -31.66 1.42
CA PRO A 434 -6.31 -31.80 1.64
C PRO A 434 -6.75 -33.22 2.01
N SER A 435 -6.07 -34.24 1.48
CA SER A 435 -6.31 -35.65 1.81
C SER A 435 -5.91 -36.03 3.25
N GLU A 436 -4.99 -35.30 3.88
CA GLU A 436 -4.64 -35.48 5.29
C GLU A 436 -5.67 -34.79 6.19
N ILE A 437 -6.15 -33.60 5.79
CA ILE A 437 -7.29 -32.91 6.41
C ILE A 437 -8.54 -33.79 6.33
N GLU A 438 -8.82 -34.42 5.18
CA GLU A 438 -9.90 -35.39 4.98
C GLU A 438 -9.82 -36.63 5.89
N ASN A 439 -8.68 -36.90 6.54
CA ASN A 439 -8.53 -37.99 7.50
C ASN A 439 -8.50 -37.52 8.97
N LEU A 440 -8.54 -36.20 9.24
CA LEU A 440 -8.64 -35.67 10.60
C LEU A 440 -9.94 -36.11 11.30
N ASN A 441 -9.83 -36.21 12.62
CA ASN A 441 -10.97 -36.36 13.54
C ASN A 441 -11.86 -35.09 13.50
N PRO A 442 -13.13 -35.19 13.06
CA PRO A 442 -14.02 -34.02 12.93
C PRO A 442 -14.25 -33.27 14.25
N ALA A 443 -14.29 -33.97 15.39
CA ALA A 443 -14.48 -33.32 16.68
C ALA A 443 -13.26 -32.47 17.08
N ALA A 444 -12.05 -32.94 16.75
CA ALA A 444 -10.82 -32.19 17.00
C ALA A 444 -10.75 -30.90 16.14
N VAL A 445 -11.25 -30.96 14.90
CA VAL A 445 -11.36 -29.78 14.01
C VAL A 445 -12.34 -28.75 14.57
N VAL A 446 -13.52 -29.18 15.05
CA VAL A 446 -14.51 -28.29 15.69
C VAL A 446 -13.94 -27.61 16.94
N ASP A 447 -13.32 -28.39 17.83
CA ASP A 447 -12.71 -27.88 19.08
C ASP A 447 -11.47 -26.98 18.85
N ALA A 448 -10.84 -27.06 17.67
CA ALA A 448 -9.67 -26.25 17.27
C ALA A 448 -10.00 -25.08 16.32
N ILE A 449 -11.24 -24.99 15.80
CA ILE A 449 -11.54 -24.14 14.64
C ILE A 449 -11.17 -22.67 14.84
N SER A 450 -11.30 -22.13 16.05
CA SER A 450 -10.95 -20.74 16.37
C SER A 450 -9.45 -20.41 16.24
N THR A 451 -8.58 -21.42 16.19
CA THR A 451 -7.16 -21.25 15.90
C THR A 451 -6.86 -21.50 14.44
N LEU A 452 -7.51 -22.50 13.83
CA LEU A 452 -7.39 -22.79 12.39
C LEU A 452 -7.96 -21.67 11.51
N ALA A 453 -8.92 -20.91 12.04
CA ALA A 453 -9.59 -19.79 11.39
C ALA A 453 -8.69 -18.58 11.07
N ASP A 454 -7.51 -18.48 11.69
CA ASP A 454 -6.55 -17.39 11.48
C ASP A 454 -5.38 -17.79 10.55
N GLU A 455 -5.29 -19.06 10.16
CA GLU A 455 -4.24 -19.63 9.31
C GLU A 455 -4.52 -19.40 7.81
N ASP A 456 -3.46 -19.25 7.02
CA ASP A 456 -3.53 -18.95 5.58
C ASP A 456 -3.51 -20.23 4.72
N PHE A 457 -4.56 -21.05 4.86
CA PHE A 457 -4.76 -22.28 4.09
C PHE A 457 -5.04 -22.01 2.59
N SER A 458 -4.62 -22.95 1.72
CA SER A 458 -5.08 -22.98 0.33
C SER A 458 -6.61 -23.13 0.26
N PHE A 459 -7.21 -22.79 -0.89
CA PHE A 459 -8.65 -22.99 -1.08
C PHE A 459 -9.05 -24.47 -0.96
N GLY A 460 -8.17 -25.37 -1.40
CA GLY A 460 -8.35 -26.82 -1.29
C GLY A 460 -8.35 -27.31 0.16
N GLU A 461 -7.34 -26.90 0.93
CA GLU A 461 -7.26 -27.21 2.36
C GLU A 461 -8.43 -26.59 3.14
N ALA A 462 -8.71 -25.31 2.91
CA ALA A 462 -9.81 -24.60 3.56
C ALA A 462 -11.15 -25.29 3.27
N ARG A 463 -11.42 -25.71 2.03
CA ARG A 463 -12.63 -26.48 1.67
C ARG A 463 -12.69 -27.83 2.37
N ALA A 464 -11.59 -28.59 2.38
CA ALA A 464 -11.51 -29.86 3.11
C ALA A 464 -11.74 -29.68 4.63
N LEU A 465 -11.20 -28.59 5.19
CA LEU A 465 -11.32 -28.25 6.60
C LEU A 465 -12.74 -27.79 6.97
N ILE A 466 -13.38 -26.99 6.11
CA ILE A 466 -14.77 -26.55 6.26
C ILE A 466 -15.74 -27.75 6.16
N GLU A 467 -15.54 -28.66 5.22
CA GLU A 467 -16.35 -29.90 5.14
C GLU A 467 -16.09 -30.82 6.34
N LYS A 468 -14.87 -30.86 6.88
CA LYS A 468 -14.58 -31.56 8.13
C LYS A 468 -15.29 -30.93 9.33
N TYR A 469 -15.24 -29.62 9.45
CA TYR A 469 -15.96 -28.85 10.45
C TYR A 469 -17.47 -29.11 10.37
N LYS A 470 -18.07 -29.03 9.16
CA LYS A 470 -19.47 -29.39 8.88
C LYS A 470 -19.79 -30.83 9.32
N SER A 471 -18.89 -31.79 9.06
CA SER A 471 -19.09 -33.18 9.50
C SER A 471 -19.05 -33.36 11.02
N GLY A 472 -18.22 -32.59 11.73
CA GLY A 472 -18.13 -32.61 13.20
C GLY A 472 -19.34 -31.96 13.87
N GLU A 473 -19.75 -30.80 13.38
CA GLU A 473 -20.98 -30.08 13.75
C GLU A 473 -22.27 -30.79 13.28
N SER A 474 -22.15 -31.88 12.50
CA SER A 474 -23.28 -32.63 11.92
C SER A 474 -24.20 -31.78 11.02
N VAL A 475 -23.62 -30.81 10.29
CA VAL A 475 -24.32 -29.93 9.35
C VAL A 475 -24.56 -30.67 8.03
N SER A 476 -25.81 -30.69 7.56
CA SER A 476 -26.22 -31.39 6.33
C SER A 476 -26.70 -30.45 5.21
N GLY A 477 -26.27 -29.20 5.23
CA GLY A 477 -26.67 -28.13 4.31
C GLY A 477 -25.79 -26.89 4.52
N ALA A 478 -26.29 -25.72 4.11
CA ALA A 478 -25.56 -24.47 4.28
C ALA A 478 -25.29 -24.10 5.75
N LEU A 479 -24.15 -23.47 5.99
CA LEU A 479 -23.74 -22.98 7.31
C LEU A 479 -24.69 -21.91 7.88
N SER A 480 -24.89 -21.95 9.19
CA SER A 480 -25.55 -20.87 9.94
C SER A 480 -24.57 -19.74 10.29
N ALA A 481 -25.09 -18.56 10.65
CA ALA A 481 -24.24 -17.42 10.97
C ALA A 481 -23.24 -17.65 12.12
N ALA A 482 -23.65 -18.37 13.16
CA ALA A 482 -22.76 -18.72 14.27
C ALA A 482 -21.59 -19.63 13.81
N GLN A 483 -21.85 -20.48 12.83
CA GLN A 483 -20.84 -21.39 12.28
C GLN A 483 -19.89 -20.65 11.35
N VAL A 484 -20.37 -19.72 10.50
CA VAL A 484 -19.49 -18.84 9.71
C VAL A 484 -18.65 -17.94 10.62
N SER A 485 -19.22 -17.40 11.69
CA SER A 485 -18.45 -16.63 12.68
C SER A 485 -17.33 -17.44 13.36
N SER A 486 -17.43 -18.77 13.39
CA SER A 486 -16.39 -19.65 13.93
C SER A 486 -15.27 -19.97 12.93
N LEU A 487 -15.49 -19.71 11.64
CA LEU A 487 -14.53 -19.98 10.55
C LEU A 487 -13.51 -18.84 10.34
N GLY A 488 -13.74 -17.62 10.84
CA GLY A 488 -12.81 -16.49 10.67
C GLY A 488 -12.42 -16.23 9.22
N LYS A 489 -11.12 -16.23 8.89
CA LYS A 489 -10.61 -16.04 7.52
C LYS A 489 -11.12 -17.12 6.55
N LEU A 490 -11.30 -18.36 7.01
CA LEU A 490 -11.76 -19.48 6.17
C LEU A 490 -13.11 -19.20 5.50
N ALA A 491 -13.92 -18.28 6.05
CA ALA A 491 -15.16 -17.82 5.43
C ALA A 491 -14.95 -17.23 4.01
N ALA A 492 -13.77 -16.72 3.68
CA ALA A 492 -13.42 -16.26 2.34
C ALA A 492 -13.22 -17.38 1.31
N LYS A 493 -13.07 -18.64 1.75
CA LYS A 493 -12.92 -19.81 0.88
C LYS A 493 -14.20 -20.64 0.77
N LEU A 494 -15.35 -20.10 1.20
CA LEU A 494 -16.67 -20.73 1.02
C LEU A 494 -17.11 -20.64 -0.45
N PRO A 495 -17.43 -21.76 -1.13
CA PRO A 495 -17.84 -21.74 -2.54
C PRO A 495 -19.10 -20.87 -2.78
N VAL A 496 -19.21 -20.27 -3.96
CA VAL A 496 -20.35 -19.44 -4.36
C VAL A 496 -21.69 -20.18 -4.23
N ASP A 497 -21.72 -21.50 -4.48
CA ASP A 497 -22.90 -22.35 -4.32
C ASP A 497 -23.33 -22.54 -2.85
N GLU A 498 -22.37 -22.60 -1.91
CA GLU A 498 -22.67 -22.65 -0.47
C GLU A 498 -23.23 -21.28 -0.02
N LEU A 499 -22.60 -20.19 -0.48
CA LEU A 499 -23.05 -18.82 -0.25
C LEU A 499 -24.46 -18.56 -0.84
N ASP A 500 -24.83 -19.17 -1.97
CA ASP A 500 -26.20 -19.08 -2.51
C ASP A 500 -27.23 -19.77 -1.60
N GLN A 501 -26.90 -20.97 -1.12
CA GLN A 501 -27.76 -21.80 -0.27
C GLN A 501 -27.95 -21.26 1.15
N MET A 502 -27.00 -20.47 1.67
CA MET A 502 -27.16 -19.76 2.94
C MET A 502 -28.40 -18.84 2.91
N SER A 503 -29.06 -18.65 4.06
CA SER A 503 -30.14 -17.67 4.13
C SER A 503 -29.56 -16.24 4.09
N ASP A 504 -30.29 -15.30 3.49
CA ASP A 504 -29.88 -13.89 3.45
C ASP A 504 -29.71 -13.31 4.88
N ALA A 505 -30.44 -13.86 5.85
CA ALA A 505 -30.32 -13.49 7.27
C ALA A 505 -29.02 -14.03 7.90
N ASP A 506 -28.57 -15.22 7.51
CA ASP A 506 -27.29 -15.79 7.96
C ASP A 506 -26.10 -15.01 7.37
N ILE A 507 -26.16 -14.67 6.07
CA ILE A 507 -25.16 -13.83 5.41
C ILE A 507 -25.03 -12.47 6.13
N ARG A 508 -26.15 -11.76 6.35
CA ARG A 508 -26.14 -10.48 7.10
C ARG A 508 -25.58 -10.62 8.51
N SER A 509 -25.97 -11.67 9.23
CA SER A 509 -25.48 -11.90 10.60
C SER A 509 -23.99 -12.26 10.67
N SER A 510 -23.39 -12.66 9.53
CA SER A 510 -21.97 -13.03 9.40
C SER A 510 -21.13 -11.95 8.71
N ILE A 511 -21.72 -10.81 8.36
CA ILE A 511 -21.12 -9.86 7.43
C ILE A 511 -19.80 -9.25 7.94
N SER A 512 -19.62 -9.14 9.27
CA SER A 512 -18.36 -8.71 9.87
C SER A 512 -17.22 -9.72 9.67
N THR A 513 -17.51 -11.02 9.72
CA THR A 513 -16.53 -12.08 9.46
C THR A 513 -16.13 -12.11 7.99
N PHE A 514 -17.12 -11.97 7.10
CA PHE A 514 -16.86 -11.80 5.67
C PHE A 514 -16.06 -10.52 5.39
N ALA A 515 -16.35 -9.41 6.05
CA ALA A 515 -15.62 -8.16 5.89
C ALA A 515 -14.14 -8.28 6.32
N SER A 516 -13.85 -8.96 7.44
CA SER A 516 -12.47 -9.21 7.87
C SER A 516 -11.67 -10.13 6.95
N ALA A 517 -12.36 -10.98 6.18
CA ALA A 517 -11.73 -11.96 5.27
C ALA A 517 -11.80 -11.53 3.79
N LYS A 518 -12.33 -10.33 3.48
CA LYS A 518 -12.66 -9.92 2.11
C LYS A 518 -11.46 -9.91 1.15
N ALA A 519 -10.26 -9.62 1.65
CA ALA A 519 -9.04 -9.60 0.84
C ALA A 519 -8.76 -10.95 0.14
N ASP A 520 -9.20 -12.05 0.75
CA ASP A 520 -8.94 -13.42 0.29
C ASP A 520 -10.05 -14.01 -0.61
N MET A 521 -11.08 -13.21 -0.93
CA MET A 521 -12.26 -13.61 -1.69
C MET A 521 -12.13 -13.36 -3.20
N SER A 522 -12.75 -14.21 -4.00
CA SER A 522 -13.01 -13.95 -5.41
C SER A 522 -14.05 -12.82 -5.57
N PRO A 523 -14.00 -12.05 -6.69
CA PRO A 523 -15.03 -11.04 -6.98
C PRO A 523 -16.44 -11.63 -7.08
N ALA A 524 -16.58 -12.90 -7.46
CA ALA A 524 -17.86 -13.61 -7.50
C ALA A 524 -18.42 -13.84 -6.09
N GLN A 525 -17.59 -14.30 -5.14
CA GLN A 525 -17.98 -14.44 -3.73
C GLN A 525 -18.34 -13.09 -3.10
N ALA A 526 -17.52 -12.05 -3.33
CA ALA A 526 -17.77 -10.71 -2.79
C ALA A 526 -19.11 -10.13 -3.29
N LYS A 527 -19.41 -10.24 -4.60
CA LYS A 527 -20.71 -9.86 -5.17
C LYS A 527 -21.86 -10.69 -4.61
N LYS A 528 -21.66 -12.00 -4.40
CA LYS A 528 -22.67 -12.89 -3.82
C LYS A 528 -23.06 -12.48 -2.41
N ILE A 529 -22.04 -12.25 -1.57
CA ILE A 529 -22.18 -11.79 -0.19
C ILE A 529 -22.86 -10.43 -0.17
N ALA A 530 -22.41 -9.47 -0.98
CA ALA A 530 -23.02 -8.15 -1.10
C ALA A 530 -24.51 -8.27 -1.43
N LYS A 531 -24.85 -8.98 -2.52
CA LYS A 531 -26.24 -9.20 -3.01
C LYS A 531 -27.16 -9.83 -1.96
N LYS A 532 -26.69 -10.82 -1.21
CA LYS A 532 -27.49 -11.47 -0.14
C LYS A 532 -27.50 -10.69 1.18
N ALA A 533 -26.48 -9.86 1.43
CA ALA A 533 -26.46 -8.94 2.56
C ALA A 533 -27.49 -7.80 2.39
N ARG A 534 -27.94 -7.51 1.16
CA ARG A 534 -29.00 -6.52 0.91
C ARG A 534 -30.31 -6.87 1.61
N ASN A 535 -30.93 -5.87 2.23
CA ASN A 535 -32.20 -5.97 2.93
C ASN A 535 -32.88 -4.60 3.02
N GLY A 536 -34.01 -4.42 2.33
CA GLY A 536 -34.73 -3.16 2.34
C GLY A 536 -33.99 -2.03 1.60
N ASN A 537 -34.10 -0.80 2.13
CA ASN A 537 -33.46 0.37 1.55
C ASN A 537 -31.94 0.34 1.81
N LEU A 538 -31.13 0.68 0.80
CA LEU A 538 -29.66 0.66 0.91
C LEU A 538 -29.14 1.71 1.91
N LEU A 539 -29.74 2.89 1.94
CA LEU A 539 -29.33 3.97 2.82
C LEU A 539 -29.52 3.62 4.31
N ASP A 540 -30.61 2.93 4.66
CA ASP A 540 -30.82 2.39 6.01
C ASP A 540 -29.69 1.42 6.40
N GLN A 541 -29.27 0.55 5.47
CA GLN A 541 -28.17 -0.40 5.71
C GLN A 541 -26.81 0.29 5.83
N LEU A 542 -26.52 1.29 4.99
CA LEU A 542 -25.29 2.10 5.10
C LEU A 542 -25.22 2.84 6.44
N GLY A 543 -26.35 3.39 6.89
CA GLY A 543 -26.47 4.02 8.21
C GLY A 543 -26.26 3.05 9.39
N SER A 544 -26.50 1.75 9.19
CA SER A 544 -26.21 0.70 10.19
C SER A 544 -24.76 0.17 10.13
N GLY A 545 -24.03 0.45 9.04
CA GLY A 545 -22.68 -0.05 8.79
C GLY A 545 -22.61 -1.50 8.27
N GLU A 546 -23.73 -2.22 8.20
CA GLU A 546 -23.78 -3.67 7.91
C GLU A 546 -23.03 -4.07 6.63
N ILE A 547 -23.19 -3.32 5.53
CA ILE A 547 -22.68 -3.70 4.21
C ILE A 547 -21.49 -2.85 3.73
N ASN A 548 -21.00 -1.92 4.56
CA ASN A 548 -20.07 -0.87 4.12
C ASN A 548 -18.81 -1.45 3.46
N SER A 549 -18.21 -2.50 4.03
CA SER A 549 -17.02 -3.17 3.48
C SER A 549 -17.21 -3.82 2.10
N PHE A 550 -18.45 -4.00 1.63
CA PHE A 550 -18.82 -4.64 0.36
C PHE A 550 -19.48 -3.67 -0.64
N PHE A 551 -19.42 -2.36 -0.40
CA PHE A 551 -20.07 -1.37 -1.26
C PHE A 551 -19.52 -1.36 -2.70
N ASP A 552 -18.21 -1.51 -2.85
CA ASP A 552 -17.50 -1.72 -4.13
C ASP A 552 -17.94 -2.97 -4.91
N ALA A 553 -18.46 -3.99 -4.22
CA ALA A 553 -19.03 -5.18 -4.84
C ALA A 553 -20.50 -5.02 -5.27
N LEU A 554 -21.16 -3.90 -4.92
CA LEU A 554 -22.52 -3.59 -5.39
C LEU A 554 -22.51 -3.09 -6.83
N PRO A 555 -23.52 -3.45 -7.63
CA PRO A 555 -23.57 -3.02 -9.01
C PRO A 555 -24.02 -1.55 -9.12
N LEU A 556 -23.50 -0.83 -10.12
CA LEU A 556 -23.67 0.64 -10.22
C LEU A 556 -25.15 1.06 -10.25
N ASN A 557 -26.00 0.29 -10.91
CA ASN A 557 -27.45 0.50 -11.00
C ASN A 557 -28.15 0.49 -9.62
N GLU A 558 -27.67 -0.27 -8.63
CA GLU A 558 -28.21 -0.21 -7.27
C GLU A 558 -27.87 1.12 -6.57
N ILE A 559 -26.68 1.67 -6.83
CA ILE A 559 -26.26 2.96 -6.28
C ILE A 559 -26.97 4.11 -7.00
N GLU A 560 -27.11 4.04 -8.33
CA GLU A 560 -27.92 4.96 -9.12
C GLU A 560 -29.40 4.96 -8.67
N SER A 561 -29.91 3.84 -8.13
CA SER A 561 -31.29 3.73 -7.64
C SER A 561 -31.61 4.48 -6.34
N ILE A 562 -30.58 4.86 -5.55
CA ILE A 562 -30.73 5.62 -4.31
C ILE A 562 -30.24 7.07 -4.40
N THR A 563 -30.01 7.57 -5.62
CA THR A 563 -29.51 8.93 -5.86
C THR A 563 -30.44 10.01 -5.31
N ASP A 564 -31.77 9.82 -5.35
CA ASP A 564 -32.74 10.72 -4.70
C ASP A 564 -32.61 10.73 -3.17
N ASP A 565 -32.34 9.57 -2.55
CA ASP A 565 -32.15 9.44 -1.10
C ASP A 565 -30.81 10.09 -0.67
N ILE A 566 -29.74 9.89 -1.46
CA ILE A 566 -28.45 10.58 -1.28
C ILE A 566 -28.63 12.10 -1.40
N ALA A 567 -29.37 12.58 -2.40
CA ALA A 567 -29.65 14.00 -2.56
C ALA A 567 -30.40 14.60 -1.35
N ALA A 568 -31.26 13.80 -0.69
CA ALA A 568 -31.96 14.23 0.52
C ALA A 568 -31.02 14.33 1.73
N ASP A 569 -30.08 13.39 1.93
CA ASP A 569 -29.05 13.49 2.97
C ASP A 569 -28.09 14.67 2.74
N VAL A 570 -27.66 14.86 1.49
CA VAL A 570 -26.84 16.01 1.05
C VAL A 570 -27.53 17.34 1.33
N ALA A 571 -28.83 17.44 1.05
CA ALA A 571 -29.60 18.65 1.33
C ALA A 571 -29.71 18.96 2.85
N ASN A 572 -29.48 17.97 3.71
CA ASN A 572 -29.39 18.14 5.16
C ASN A 572 -27.94 18.33 5.67
N GLY A 573 -26.93 18.19 4.79
CA GLY A 573 -25.51 18.28 5.12
C GLY A 573 -24.95 17.06 5.86
N ASP A 574 -25.47 15.85 5.60
CA ASP A 574 -24.94 14.60 6.16
C ASP A 574 -24.22 13.78 5.07
N TYR A 575 -22.91 14.02 4.93
CA TYR A 575 -22.03 13.24 4.03
C TYR A 575 -21.39 12.03 4.72
N SER A 576 -21.53 11.93 6.05
CA SER A 576 -20.75 11.04 6.91
C SER A 576 -20.90 9.55 6.57
N LYS A 577 -22.05 9.16 6.02
CA LYS A 577 -22.38 7.79 5.59
C LYS A 577 -21.55 7.30 4.40
N TYR A 578 -21.02 8.20 3.58
CA TYR A 578 -20.35 7.87 2.32
C TYR A 578 -18.82 7.95 2.41
N SER A 579 -18.30 8.77 3.34
CA SER A 579 -16.88 9.13 3.44
C SER A 579 -15.92 7.94 3.49
N SER A 580 -16.28 6.87 4.22
CA SER A 580 -15.43 5.70 4.45
C SER A 580 -15.84 4.47 3.64
N LEU A 581 -16.69 4.61 2.63
CA LEU A 581 -17.12 3.47 1.81
C LEU A 581 -16.01 3.11 0.81
N PRO A 582 -15.62 1.84 0.64
CA PRO A 582 -14.84 1.40 -0.50
C PRO A 582 -15.72 1.55 -1.75
N MET A 583 -15.22 2.21 -2.79
CA MET A 583 -15.98 2.50 -4.00
C MET A 583 -15.15 2.21 -5.25
N THR A 584 -15.77 1.69 -6.30
CA THR A 584 -15.16 1.74 -7.64
C THR A 584 -15.22 3.17 -8.18
N LYS A 585 -14.33 3.53 -9.10
CA LYS A 585 -14.31 4.87 -9.72
C LYS A 585 -15.67 5.28 -10.31
N ALA A 586 -16.40 4.33 -10.92
CA ALA A 586 -17.74 4.59 -11.45
C ALA A 586 -18.78 4.86 -10.36
N GLN A 587 -18.73 4.14 -9.24
CA GLN A 587 -19.61 4.39 -8.10
C GLN A 587 -19.32 5.74 -7.44
N ALA A 588 -18.04 6.07 -7.23
CA ALA A 588 -17.62 7.37 -6.71
C ALA A 588 -18.10 8.50 -7.64
N LYS A 589 -17.96 8.34 -8.97
CA LYS A 589 -18.48 9.29 -9.98
C LYS A 589 -19.99 9.51 -9.86
N SER A 590 -20.76 8.45 -9.62
CA SER A 590 -22.22 8.52 -9.46
C SER A 590 -22.61 9.28 -8.19
N VAL A 591 -22.04 8.89 -7.04
CA VAL A 591 -22.32 9.54 -5.75
C VAL A 591 -21.87 11.01 -5.76
N PHE A 592 -20.66 11.31 -6.24
CA PHE A 592 -20.17 12.68 -6.33
C PHE A 592 -21.08 13.57 -7.18
N GLY A 593 -21.53 13.10 -8.36
CA GLY A 593 -22.42 13.89 -9.23
C GLY A 593 -23.77 14.24 -8.60
N VAL A 594 -24.30 13.40 -7.71
CA VAL A 594 -25.48 13.73 -6.88
C VAL A 594 -25.13 14.82 -5.87
N ILE A 595 -24.00 14.67 -5.17
CA ILE A 595 -23.60 15.60 -4.12
C ILE A 595 -23.35 16.98 -4.72
N GLU A 596 -22.57 17.06 -5.81
CA GLU A 596 -22.32 18.25 -6.62
C GLU A 596 -23.62 18.96 -7.02
N SER A 597 -24.61 18.21 -7.52
CA SER A 597 -25.92 18.76 -7.91
C SER A 597 -26.72 19.31 -6.71
N GLY A 598 -26.44 18.82 -5.50
CA GLY A 598 -27.07 19.24 -4.24
C GLY A 598 -26.36 20.39 -3.51
N LEU A 599 -25.13 20.76 -3.92
CA LEU A 599 -24.36 21.82 -3.28
C LEU A 599 -25.07 23.18 -3.42
N SER A 600 -25.48 23.76 -2.29
CA SER A 600 -26.10 25.09 -2.22
C SER A 600 -25.11 26.26 -2.22
N GLY A 601 -23.80 25.95 -2.32
CA GLY A 601 -22.67 26.87 -2.35
C GLY A 601 -21.49 26.26 -3.11
N GLY A 602 -20.32 26.89 -3.02
CA GLY A 602 -19.09 26.31 -3.57
C GLY A 602 -18.57 25.15 -2.72
N LEU A 603 -17.69 24.33 -3.30
CA LEU A 603 -17.00 23.25 -2.60
C LEU A 603 -15.97 23.83 -1.61
N ASP A 604 -16.02 23.41 -0.35
CA ASP A 604 -15.10 23.85 0.72
C ASP A 604 -14.37 22.69 1.41
N ARG A 605 -13.38 23.02 2.25
CA ARG A 605 -12.42 22.05 2.80
C ARG A 605 -13.10 21.03 3.70
N ASP A 606 -14.02 21.48 4.54
CA ASP A 606 -14.78 20.61 5.44
C ASP A 606 -15.66 19.65 4.61
N THR A 607 -16.32 20.14 3.55
CA THR A 607 -17.08 19.30 2.62
C THR A 607 -16.21 18.22 1.96
N VAL A 608 -14.99 18.55 1.51
CA VAL A 608 -14.08 17.56 0.89
C VAL A 608 -13.64 16.48 1.88
N ILE A 609 -13.39 16.84 3.14
CA ILE A 609 -13.01 15.87 4.18
C ILE A 609 -14.21 15.00 4.58
N GLU A 610 -15.41 15.59 4.65
CA GLU A 610 -16.66 14.86 4.92
C GLU A 610 -17.10 13.99 3.73
N LEU A 611 -16.59 14.24 2.51
CA LEU A 611 -16.79 13.40 1.33
C LEU A 611 -15.92 12.14 1.30
N GLY A 612 -14.73 12.18 1.89
CA GLY A 612 -13.77 11.06 1.90
C GLY A 612 -13.59 10.42 0.52
N ASN A 613 -13.68 9.08 0.46
CA ASN A 613 -13.51 8.30 -0.77
C ASN A 613 -14.44 8.72 -1.93
N ALA A 614 -15.59 9.33 -1.66
CA ALA A 614 -16.51 9.79 -2.71
C ALA A 614 -15.90 10.92 -3.56
N ILE A 615 -14.93 11.68 -3.04
CA ILE A 615 -14.26 12.75 -3.80
C ILE A 615 -13.49 12.22 -5.01
N ALA A 616 -13.08 10.94 -5.02
CA ALA A 616 -12.44 10.29 -6.17
C ALA A 616 -13.33 10.26 -7.43
N GLY A 617 -14.63 10.54 -7.30
CA GLY A 617 -15.55 10.74 -8.41
C GLY A 617 -15.46 12.11 -9.09
N ALA A 618 -14.81 13.10 -8.48
CA ALA A 618 -14.84 14.47 -8.98
C ALA A 618 -14.16 14.60 -10.37
N GLY A 619 -14.83 15.29 -11.28
CA GLY A 619 -14.23 15.72 -12.55
C GLY A 619 -13.39 16.99 -12.38
N ASP A 620 -12.73 17.42 -13.45
CA ASP A 620 -11.95 18.66 -13.43
C ASP A 620 -12.83 19.92 -13.32
N ASP A 621 -14.10 19.83 -13.71
CA ASP A 621 -15.16 20.80 -13.48
C ASP A 621 -15.46 21.07 -12.00
N ALA A 622 -15.29 20.09 -11.11
CA ALA A 622 -15.48 20.29 -9.66
C ALA A 622 -14.58 21.40 -9.08
N LEU A 623 -13.40 21.65 -9.69
CA LEU A 623 -12.55 22.77 -9.30
C LEU A 623 -13.22 24.13 -9.52
N ASP A 624 -14.10 24.28 -10.51
CA ASP A 624 -14.75 25.56 -10.81
C ASP A 624 -15.81 25.95 -9.76
N LEU A 625 -16.17 25.02 -8.88
CA LEU A 625 -17.02 25.24 -7.71
C LEU A 625 -16.26 25.85 -6.52
N ILE A 626 -14.92 25.84 -6.54
CA ILE A 626 -14.08 26.27 -5.41
C ILE A 626 -13.75 27.76 -5.55
N SER A 627 -14.04 28.55 -4.51
CA SER A 627 -13.73 29.98 -4.48
C SER A 627 -12.22 30.23 -4.43
N ASN A 628 -11.74 31.31 -5.06
CA ASN A 628 -10.30 31.66 -5.10
C ASN A 628 -9.69 31.82 -3.70
N ASP A 629 -10.46 32.36 -2.75
CA ASP A 629 -10.01 32.58 -1.36
C ASP A 629 -9.86 31.23 -0.61
N ASP A 630 -10.68 30.23 -0.95
CA ASP A 630 -10.67 28.91 -0.32
C ASP A 630 -9.77 27.89 -1.09
N PHE A 631 -9.38 28.21 -2.33
CA PHE A 631 -8.89 27.23 -3.31
C PHE A 631 -7.75 26.34 -2.83
N ALA A 632 -6.74 26.92 -2.18
CA ALA A 632 -5.58 26.15 -1.75
C ALA A 632 -5.92 25.14 -0.64
N GLU A 633 -6.68 25.56 0.37
CA GLU A 633 -7.10 24.71 1.49
C GLU A 633 -7.98 23.53 1.02
N VAL A 634 -8.84 23.77 0.02
CA VAL A 634 -9.67 22.73 -0.60
C VAL A 634 -8.82 21.80 -1.47
N ALA A 635 -7.94 22.35 -2.31
CA ALA A 635 -7.06 21.58 -3.18
C ALA A 635 -6.17 20.60 -2.39
N THR A 636 -5.57 21.04 -1.28
CA THR A 636 -4.83 20.18 -0.35
C THR A 636 -5.70 19.04 0.16
N ALA A 637 -6.89 19.35 0.69
CA ALA A 637 -7.79 18.31 1.20
C ALA A 637 -8.26 17.35 0.10
N MET A 638 -8.39 17.79 -1.15
CA MET A 638 -8.71 16.88 -2.26
C MET A 638 -7.56 15.89 -2.48
N THR A 639 -6.32 16.39 -2.64
CA THR A 639 -5.15 15.52 -2.86
C THR A 639 -4.84 14.59 -1.69
N GLU A 640 -5.22 14.96 -0.46
CA GLU A 640 -5.08 14.10 0.72
C GLU A 640 -6.12 12.96 0.79
N GLN A 641 -7.26 13.08 0.08
CA GLN A 641 -8.39 12.15 0.18
C GLN A 641 -8.49 11.19 -1.01
N ALA A 642 -8.01 11.57 -2.19
CA ALA A 642 -8.10 10.73 -3.39
C ALA A 642 -6.97 10.97 -4.39
N ASP A 643 -6.66 9.92 -5.15
CA ASP A 643 -5.81 10.03 -6.31
C ASP A 643 -6.61 10.48 -7.55
N PHE A 644 -6.24 11.62 -8.14
CA PHE A 644 -6.87 12.15 -9.35
C PHE A 644 -5.93 12.08 -10.55
N GLY A 645 -6.46 11.64 -11.68
CA GLY A 645 -5.73 11.60 -12.94
C GLY A 645 -5.27 12.97 -13.46
N SER A 646 -4.27 12.95 -14.34
CA SER A 646 -3.53 14.11 -14.87
C SER A 646 -4.38 15.35 -15.20
N LYS A 647 -5.55 15.19 -15.83
CA LYS A 647 -6.42 16.31 -16.25
C LYS A 647 -6.87 17.19 -15.08
N MET A 648 -7.23 16.58 -13.96
CA MET A 648 -7.66 17.27 -12.73
C MET A 648 -6.50 18.06 -12.12
N ILE A 649 -5.35 17.39 -11.94
CA ILE A 649 -4.16 17.98 -11.33
C ILE A 649 -3.56 19.10 -12.20
N ARG A 650 -3.56 18.96 -13.53
CA ARG A 650 -3.18 20.04 -14.46
C ARG A 650 -4.05 21.27 -14.33
N LYS A 651 -5.39 21.10 -14.23
CA LYS A 651 -6.30 22.24 -14.01
C LYS A 651 -6.10 22.85 -12.62
N MET A 652 -5.81 22.04 -11.61
CA MET A 652 -5.47 22.50 -10.27
C MET A 652 -4.17 23.34 -10.27
N ALA A 653 -3.09 22.84 -10.87
CA ALA A 653 -1.82 23.55 -11.04
C ALA A 653 -2.00 24.86 -11.79
N LYS A 654 -2.82 24.86 -12.84
CA LYS A 654 -3.17 26.07 -13.59
C LYS A 654 -3.91 27.10 -12.73
N ARG A 655 -4.90 26.71 -11.93
CA ARG A 655 -5.58 27.64 -11.01
C ARG A 655 -4.62 28.20 -9.95
N PHE A 656 -3.72 27.40 -9.39
CA PHE A 656 -2.65 27.90 -8.51
C PHE A 656 -1.81 28.98 -9.21
N LYS A 657 -1.38 28.73 -10.45
CA LYS A 657 -0.60 29.67 -11.27
C LYS A 657 -1.36 30.95 -11.63
N ASP A 658 -2.62 30.84 -12.05
CA ASP A 658 -3.39 31.97 -12.58
C ASP A 658 -4.05 32.82 -11.47
N GLU A 659 -4.30 32.26 -10.28
CA GLU A 659 -5.17 32.86 -9.26
C GLU A 659 -4.54 33.04 -7.88
N ILE A 660 -3.54 32.22 -7.50
CA ILE A 660 -2.85 32.30 -6.19
C ILE A 660 -1.44 32.90 -6.35
N ILE A 661 -0.63 32.33 -7.25
CA ILE A 661 0.76 32.72 -7.48
C ILE A 661 0.77 33.94 -8.40
N THR A 662 0.89 35.14 -7.84
CA THR A 662 0.94 36.38 -8.64
C THR A 662 2.10 36.41 -9.64
N SER A 663 3.23 35.79 -9.28
CA SER A 663 4.37 35.49 -10.16
C SER A 663 5.33 34.55 -9.42
N PHE A 664 5.92 33.58 -10.14
CA PHE A 664 6.88 32.64 -9.54
C PHE A 664 8.17 33.35 -9.07
N ASP A 665 8.57 34.46 -9.69
CA ASP A 665 9.75 35.25 -9.25
C ASP A 665 9.58 35.99 -7.91
N ALA A 666 8.35 36.01 -7.39
CA ALA A 666 7.98 36.64 -6.12
C ALA A 666 7.49 35.63 -5.07
N LEU A 667 7.58 34.32 -5.35
CA LEU A 667 7.11 33.25 -4.47
C LEU A 667 7.76 33.33 -3.07
N THR A 668 6.97 33.12 -2.02
CA THR A 668 7.43 33.02 -0.63
C THR A 668 7.32 31.60 -0.10
N GLN A 669 7.99 31.29 1.03
CA GLN A 669 7.85 30.00 1.69
C GLN A 669 6.38 29.70 2.04
N THR A 670 5.62 30.72 2.49
CA THR A 670 4.19 30.58 2.80
C THR A 670 3.38 30.16 1.57
N ASP A 671 3.68 30.74 0.40
CA ASP A 671 2.99 30.37 -0.85
C ASP A 671 3.35 28.93 -1.24
N LEU A 672 4.62 28.54 -1.09
CA LEU A 672 5.09 27.19 -1.36
C LEU A 672 4.49 26.14 -0.40
N ASP A 673 4.38 26.45 0.89
CA ASP A 673 3.75 25.59 1.89
C ASP A 673 2.26 25.37 1.59
N THR A 674 1.62 26.35 0.94
CA THR A 674 0.20 26.37 0.56
C THR A 674 -0.11 25.56 -0.71
N ILE A 675 0.89 25.18 -1.51
CA ILE A 675 0.69 24.33 -2.71
C ILE A 675 0.87 22.85 -2.33
N PRO A 676 -0.11 21.96 -2.63
CA PRO A 676 0.02 20.52 -2.40
C PRO A 676 1.19 19.93 -3.20
N ALA A 677 1.92 18.97 -2.62
CA ALA A 677 3.12 18.41 -3.24
C ALA A 677 2.82 17.86 -4.65
N ASP A 678 1.76 17.09 -4.79
CA ASP A 678 1.36 16.45 -6.04
C ASP A 678 0.96 17.39 -7.19
N VAL A 679 0.73 18.67 -6.89
CA VAL A 679 0.34 19.67 -7.89
C VAL A 679 1.58 20.27 -8.56
N ILE A 680 2.71 20.32 -7.85
CA ILE A 680 3.95 20.93 -8.36
C ILE A 680 4.56 20.14 -9.55
N PRO A 681 4.52 18.79 -9.61
CA PRO A 681 4.90 18.05 -10.80
C PRO A 681 4.19 18.47 -12.10
N GLU A 682 2.97 19.01 -12.06
CA GLU A 682 2.23 19.50 -13.23
C GLU A 682 2.46 21.01 -13.52
N MET A 683 3.33 21.69 -12.77
CA MET A 683 3.82 23.03 -13.12
C MET A 683 4.82 22.98 -14.27
N THR A 684 4.98 24.07 -15.00
CA THR A 684 5.90 24.11 -16.16
C THR A 684 7.34 24.35 -15.72
N ALA A 685 8.30 23.91 -16.52
CA ALA A 685 9.71 24.19 -16.28
C ALA A 685 10.01 25.69 -16.23
N GLU A 686 9.35 26.51 -17.08
CA GLU A 686 9.52 27.97 -17.10
C GLU A 686 9.03 28.62 -15.79
N ASP A 687 7.97 28.09 -15.19
CA ASP A 687 7.47 28.54 -13.88
C ASP A 687 8.46 28.19 -12.76
N LEU A 688 8.93 26.94 -12.72
CA LEU A 688 9.90 26.49 -11.70
C LEU A 688 11.28 27.14 -11.88
N ASP A 689 11.63 27.55 -13.11
CA ASP A 689 12.86 28.29 -13.42
C ASP A 689 12.83 29.74 -12.91
N ALA A 690 11.64 30.32 -12.72
CA ALA A 690 11.47 31.65 -12.17
C ALA A 690 11.54 31.70 -10.63
N VAL A 691 11.46 30.56 -9.94
CA VAL A 691 11.47 30.46 -8.46
C VAL A 691 12.70 31.14 -7.85
N PRO A 692 12.57 31.90 -6.74
CA PRO A 692 13.71 32.53 -6.09
C PRO A 692 14.73 31.50 -5.62
N ALA A 693 16.03 31.78 -5.82
CA ALA A 693 17.12 30.88 -5.43
C ALA A 693 17.11 30.44 -3.94
N ALA A 694 16.43 31.18 -3.05
CA ALA A 694 16.25 30.82 -1.65
C ALA A 694 15.19 29.72 -1.40
N LEU A 695 14.27 29.51 -2.34
CA LEU A 695 13.21 28.50 -2.28
C LEU A 695 13.41 27.35 -3.26
N CYS A 696 14.32 27.50 -4.23
CA CYS A 696 14.65 26.52 -5.27
C CYS A 696 14.73 25.08 -4.71
N SER A 697 15.56 24.86 -3.68
CA SER A 697 15.70 23.52 -3.08
C SER A 697 14.51 23.02 -2.25
N ALA A 698 13.59 23.90 -1.83
CA ALA A 698 12.34 23.48 -1.17
C ALA A 698 11.28 23.06 -2.20
N VAL A 699 11.26 23.71 -3.38
CA VAL A 699 10.40 23.32 -4.51
C VAL A 699 10.84 21.96 -5.05
N THR A 700 12.13 21.77 -5.29
CA THR A 700 12.68 20.52 -5.84
C THR A 700 12.42 19.35 -4.91
N GLN A 701 12.62 19.51 -3.59
CA GLN A 701 12.28 18.50 -2.59
C GLN A 701 10.80 18.12 -2.59
N LYS A 702 9.87 19.08 -2.77
CA LYS A 702 8.44 18.77 -2.89
C LYS A 702 8.13 17.97 -4.17
N VAL A 703 8.75 18.28 -5.30
CA VAL A 703 8.57 17.51 -6.55
C VAL A 703 9.21 16.13 -6.44
N ALA A 704 10.43 16.05 -5.88
CA ALA A 704 11.19 14.82 -5.69
C ALA A 704 10.58 13.85 -4.67
N GLY A 705 9.81 14.36 -3.71
CA GLY A 705 9.07 13.56 -2.73
C GLY A 705 7.63 13.19 -3.15
N SER A 706 7.15 13.66 -4.31
CA SER A 706 5.80 13.39 -4.79
C SER A 706 5.76 12.16 -5.69
N GLU A 707 4.95 11.16 -5.34
CA GLU A 707 4.75 9.95 -6.18
C GLU A 707 4.10 10.29 -7.53
N ARG A 708 3.20 11.29 -7.56
CA ARG A 708 2.57 11.82 -8.80
C ARG A 708 3.56 12.32 -9.86
N LEU A 709 4.83 12.52 -9.53
CA LEU A 709 5.88 12.74 -10.53
C LEU A 709 5.84 11.65 -11.62
N PHE A 710 5.58 10.40 -11.22
CA PHE A 710 5.61 9.23 -12.09
C PHE A 710 4.50 9.18 -13.15
N ASP A 711 3.38 9.84 -12.86
CA ASP A 711 2.20 9.97 -13.71
C ASP A 711 2.32 11.15 -14.70
N THR A 712 3.33 12.02 -14.52
CA THR A 712 3.66 13.06 -15.50
C THR A 712 4.44 12.50 -16.69
N GLN A 713 4.46 13.20 -17.83
CA GLN A 713 5.25 12.77 -19.00
C GLN A 713 6.75 12.74 -18.70
N GLU A 714 7.46 11.78 -19.29
CA GLU A 714 8.91 11.62 -19.13
C GLU A 714 9.69 12.92 -19.41
N ILE A 715 9.32 13.67 -20.45
CA ILE A 715 9.91 14.98 -20.81
C ILE A 715 9.77 16.00 -19.66
N ARG A 716 8.64 15.98 -18.95
CA ARG A 716 8.39 16.86 -17.81
C ARG A 716 9.23 16.44 -16.60
N GLN A 717 9.36 15.15 -16.35
CA GLN A 717 10.27 14.61 -15.33
C GLN A 717 11.74 14.97 -15.63
N GLN A 718 12.17 14.88 -16.89
CA GLN A 718 13.51 15.31 -17.36
C GLN A 718 13.74 16.82 -17.11
N LYS A 719 12.76 17.66 -17.44
CA LYS A 719 12.82 19.11 -17.19
C LYS A 719 12.89 19.43 -15.69
N HIS A 720 12.10 18.76 -14.85
CA HIS A 720 12.13 18.96 -13.40
C HIS A 720 13.45 18.51 -12.76
N ALA A 721 14.01 17.38 -13.19
CA ALA A 721 15.35 16.97 -12.78
C ALA A 721 16.42 18.00 -13.19
N THR A 722 16.29 18.58 -14.39
CA THR A 722 17.20 19.64 -14.88
C THR A 722 17.07 20.93 -14.05
N ASN A 723 15.85 21.33 -13.68
CA ASN A 723 15.61 22.46 -12.77
C ASN A 723 16.24 22.21 -11.39
N ALA A 724 16.08 21.02 -10.81
CA ALA A 724 16.71 20.66 -9.53
C ALA A 724 18.24 20.73 -9.57
N LEU A 725 18.86 20.21 -10.64
CA LEU A 725 20.30 20.36 -10.86
C LEU A 725 20.70 21.83 -11.02
N ARG A 726 19.88 22.67 -11.65
CA ARG A 726 20.11 24.12 -11.76
C ARG A 726 20.05 24.82 -10.40
N CYS A 727 19.14 24.45 -9.50
CA CYS A 727 19.10 24.96 -8.12
C CYS A 727 20.44 24.78 -7.39
N ARG A 728 21.15 23.67 -7.65
CA ARG A 728 22.50 23.40 -7.12
C ARG A 728 23.65 24.01 -7.93
N GLY A 729 23.37 24.71 -9.02
CA GLY A 729 24.38 25.21 -9.97
C GLY A 729 25.08 24.11 -10.77
N LYS A 730 24.48 22.92 -10.82
CA LYS A 730 25.00 21.69 -11.44
C LYS A 730 24.16 21.24 -12.63
N GLU A 731 23.45 22.13 -13.31
CA GLU A 731 22.62 21.81 -14.48
C GLU A 731 23.39 21.01 -15.54
N THR A 732 24.48 21.60 -16.06
CA THR A 732 25.21 21.07 -17.23
C THR A 732 26.55 20.40 -16.91
N SER A 733 27.06 20.54 -15.67
CA SER A 733 28.37 20.03 -15.28
C SER A 733 28.53 19.93 -13.77
N GLY A 734 29.58 19.23 -13.33
CA GLY A 734 29.88 18.96 -11.92
C GLY A 734 29.37 17.59 -11.49
N ASP A 735 30.16 16.96 -10.61
CA ASP A 735 29.85 15.64 -10.03
C ASP A 735 28.72 15.77 -8.99
N LEU A 736 27.91 14.73 -8.85
CA LEU A 736 26.75 14.69 -7.94
C LEU A 736 27.05 13.75 -6.78
N GLY A 737 27.20 14.32 -5.58
CA GLY A 737 27.41 13.57 -4.35
C GLY A 737 26.10 13.28 -3.62
N GLU A 738 26.20 12.63 -2.47
CA GLU A 738 25.08 12.21 -1.61
C GLU A 738 23.98 13.28 -1.48
N SER A 739 24.32 14.49 -1.03
CA SER A 739 23.36 15.60 -0.85
C SER A 739 22.75 16.15 -2.14
N ASP A 740 23.38 15.99 -3.31
CA ASP A 740 22.78 16.38 -4.59
C ASP A 740 21.75 15.33 -5.05
N VAL A 741 22.04 14.05 -4.78
CA VAL A 741 21.19 12.92 -5.15
C VAL A 741 20.00 12.77 -4.20
N GLU A 742 20.19 13.06 -2.91
CA GLU A 742 19.13 13.17 -1.91
C GLU A 742 18.08 14.22 -2.30
N GLU A 743 18.50 15.39 -2.82
CA GLU A 743 17.55 16.40 -3.34
C GLU A 743 16.89 16.00 -4.67
N LEU A 744 17.58 15.21 -5.51
CA LEU A 744 16.93 14.64 -6.69
C LEU A 744 15.80 13.69 -6.30
N GLY A 745 15.96 12.87 -5.25
CA GLY A 745 14.92 11.91 -4.83
C GLY A 745 14.36 11.13 -6.02
N ASN A 746 13.03 11.10 -6.16
CA ASN A 746 12.35 10.42 -7.27
C ASN A 746 12.56 11.11 -8.65
N LEU A 747 13.04 12.37 -8.72
CA LEU A 747 13.43 13.01 -10.00
C LEU A 747 14.57 12.26 -10.69
N ILE A 748 15.35 11.44 -9.96
CA ILE A 748 16.35 10.59 -10.60
C ILE A 748 15.72 9.69 -11.66
N CYS A 749 14.50 9.20 -11.45
CA CYS A 749 13.79 8.28 -12.36
C CYS A 749 13.59 8.86 -13.75
N GLY A 750 13.25 10.15 -13.84
CA GLY A 750 13.09 10.87 -15.09
C GLY A 750 14.30 11.69 -15.53
N ALA A 751 15.39 11.74 -14.77
CA ALA A 751 16.59 12.48 -15.18
C ALA A 751 17.23 11.89 -16.45
N GLU A 752 17.85 12.72 -17.30
CA GLU A 752 18.59 12.22 -18.48
C GLU A 752 19.72 11.24 -18.10
N ASP A 753 20.05 10.29 -18.97
CA ASP A 753 21.13 9.31 -18.76
C ASP A 753 22.52 9.97 -18.54
N ALA A 754 22.71 11.17 -19.07
CA ALA A 754 23.90 11.99 -18.80
C ALA A 754 24.02 12.43 -17.33
N VAL A 755 22.91 12.57 -16.61
CA VAL A 755 22.87 12.93 -15.18
C VAL A 755 23.38 11.76 -14.32
N LEU A 756 22.88 10.54 -14.55
CA LEU A 756 23.36 9.34 -13.84
C LEU A 756 24.87 9.13 -14.01
N GLY A 757 25.40 9.43 -15.21
CA GLY A 757 26.84 9.37 -15.48
C GLY A 757 27.70 10.26 -14.59
N ARG A 758 27.11 11.31 -14.00
CA ARG A 758 27.78 12.33 -13.16
C ARG A 758 27.67 12.07 -11.65
N VAL A 759 26.89 11.08 -11.22
CA VAL A 759 26.86 10.64 -9.82
C VAL A 759 28.26 10.16 -9.42
N ASP A 760 28.80 10.62 -8.29
CA ASP A 760 30.08 10.18 -7.75
C ASP A 760 29.92 9.03 -6.74
N ALA A 761 31.03 8.51 -6.21
CA ALA A 761 31.01 7.38 -5.28
C ALA A 761 30.25 7.65 -3.96
N SER A 762 30.12 8.92 -3.52
CA SER A 762 29.34 9.27 -2.34
C SER A 762 27.84 9.28 -2.63
N GLY A 763 27.43 9.76 -3.81
CA GLY A 763 26.03 9.76 -4.23
C GLY A 763 25.52 8.42 -4.77
N ALA A 764 26.41 7.47 -5.05
CA ALA A 764 26.07 6.26 -5.78
C ALA A 764 25.07 5.34 -5.05
N ARG A 765 25.17 5.21 -3.72
CA ARG A 765 24.21 4.40 -2.94
C ARG A 765 22.81 5.00 -2.97
N THR A 766 22.68 6.26 -2.57
CA THR A 766 21.41 7.01 -2.57
C THR A 766 20.78 7.06 -3.97
N ALA A 767 21.60 7.10 -5.03
CA ALA A 767 21.11 7.09 -6.41
C ALA A 767 20.45 5.76 -6.75
N LEU A 768 21.06 4.65 -6.34
CA LEU A 768 20.51 3.31 -6.56
C LEU A 768 19.25 3.08 -5.72
N GLU A 769 19.25 3.51 -4.46
CA GLU A 769 18.09 3.45 -3.56
C GLU A 769 16.90 4.25 -4.13
N ASN A 770 17.12 5.50 -4.55
CA ASN A 770 16.09 6.32 -5.21
C ASN A 770 15.63 5.71 -6.56
N LEU A 771 16.49 4.98 -7.27
CA LEU A 771 16.13 4.27 -8.50
C LEU A 771 15.22 3.05 -8.26
N GLN A 772 15.07 2.56 -7.02
CA GLN A 772 14.12 1.50 -6.69
C GLN A 772 12.68 2.01 -6.62
N ASN A 773 12.49 3.28 -6.25
CA ASN A 773 11.18 3.94 -6.21
C ASN A 773 10.62 4.18 -7.63
N CYS A 774 11.43 4.04 -8.67
CA CYS A 774 10.99 4.26 -10.04
C CYS A 774 9.94 3.20 -10.45
N PRO A 775 8.80 3.61 -11.03
CA PRO A 775 7.87 2.67 -11.61
C PRO A 775 8.57 1.82 -12.65
N THR A 776 8.30 0.52 -12.64
CA THR A 776 8.75 -0.41 -13.67
C THR A 776 8.28 0.07 -15.04
N LYS A 777 9.25 0.55 -15.84
CA LYS A 777 9.11 1.07 -17.20
C LYS A 777 10.26 0.50 -18.05
N CYS A 778 10.14 0.51 -19.37
CA CYS A 778 11.25 0.09 -20.24
C CYS A 778 12.47 1.00 -20.05
N LEU A 779 13.53 0.47 -19.44
CA LEU A 779 14.83 1.16 -19.38
C LEU A 779 15.52 1.09 -20.75
N SER A 780 16.02 2.23 -21.23
CA SER A 780 16.88 2.27 -22.43
C SER A 780 18.20 1.50 -22.20
N GLU A 781 18.88 1.06 -23.26
CA GLU A 781 20.20 0.42 -23.11
C GLU A 781 21.25 1.38 -22.51
N ASP A 782 21.14 2.68 -22.82
CA ASP A 782 21.98 3.72 -22.23
C ASP A 782 21.67 3.85 -20.72
N ARG A 783 20.40 3.83 -20.32
CA ARG A 783 19.94 3.81 -18.92
C ARG A 783 20.49 2.61 -18.16
N LYS A 784 20.31 1.39 -18.69
CA LYS A 784 20.85 0.14 -18.13
C LYS A 784 22.38 0.23 -17.99
N THR A 785 23.07 0.88 -18.93
CA THR A 785 24.52 1.12 -18.86
C THR A 785 24.88 2.09 -17.74
N LYS A 786 24.10 3.16 -17.54
CA LYS A 786 24.36 4.15 -16.49
C LYS A 786 24.09 3.63 -15.09
N ILE A 787 23.06 2.80 -14.88
CA ILE A 787 22.83 2.14 -13.59
C ILE A 787 24.00 1.22 -13.23
N ARG A 788 24.54 0.46 -14.20
CA ARG A 788 25.78 -0.32 -14.02
C ARG A 788 26.99 0.55 -13.64
N GLU A 789 27.17 1.70 -14.28
CA GLU A 789 28.24 2.65 -13.92
C GLU A 789 28.09 3.20 -12.49
N VAL A 790 26.87 3.49 -12.04
CA VAL A 790 26.61 3.94 -10.66
C VAL A 790 26.89 2.81 -9.66
N PHE A 791 26.47 1.58 -9.95
CA PHE A 791 26.80 0.40 -9.14
C PHE A 791 28.30 0.14 -9.03
N GLY A 792 29.05 0.29 -10.13
CA GLY A 792 30.53 0.24 -10.10
C GLY A 792 31.13 1.29 -9.18
N LYS A 793 30.63 2.53 -9.23
CA LYS A 793 31.11 3.61 -8.34
C LYS A 793 30.81 3.35 -6.86
N MET A 794 29.62 2.83 -6.52
CA MET A 794 29.27 2.46 -5.15
C MET A 794 30.18 1.35 -4.60
N THR A 795 30.39 0.31 -5.41
CA THR A 795 31.21 -0.86 -5.04
C THR A 795 32.71 -0.65 -5.23
N ALA A 796 33.15 0.54 -5.66
CA ALA A 796 34.53 0.84 -6.06
C ALA A 796 35.12 -0.14 -7.10
N ASP A 797 34.29 -0.56 -8.06
CA ASP A 797 34.56 -1.58 -9.08
C ASP A 797 35.03 -2.93 -8.49
N ALA A 798 34.44 -3.33 -7.35
CA ALA A 798 34.72 -4.58 -6.67
C ALA A 798 34.57 -5.81 -7.59
N GLU A 799 35.38 -6.84 -7.36
CA GLU A 799 35.17 -8.13 -8.03
C GLU A 799 33.83 -8.74 -7.59
N PRO A 800 33.10 -9.47 -8.45
CA PRO A 800 31.77 -10.01 -8.12
C PRO A 800 31.69 -10.79 -6.79
N ALA A 801 32.77 -11.49 -6.42
CA ALA A 801 32.88 -12.26 -5.18
C ALA A 801 33.03 -11.39 -3.91
N GLN A 802 33.14 -10.06 -4.06
CA GLN A 802 33.26 -9.07 -2.98
C GLN A 802 31.98 -8.22 -2.82
N ILE A 803 30.96 -8.43 -3.67
CA ILE A 803 29.65 -7.77 -3.54
C ILE A 803 28.97 -8.30 -2.28
N ASP A 804 28.46 -7.38 -1.46
CA ASP A 804 27.78 -7.64 -0.18
C ASP A 804 26.25 -7.43 -0.26
N VAL A 805 25.55 -7.75 0.83
CA VAL A 805 24.09 -7.61 0.97
C VAL A 805 23.67 -6.16 0.80
N ASP A 806 24.35 -5.25 1.51
CA ASP A 806 24.21 -3.79 1.38
C ASP A 806 24.21 -3.31 -0.08
N SER A 807 25.14 -3.82 -0.90
CA SER A 807 25.23 -3.47 -2.32
C SER A 807 24.03 -3.96 -3.13
N ILE A 808 23.53 -5.16 -2.88
CA ILE A 808 22.36 -5.71 -3.59
C ILE A 808 21.06 -5.04 -3.11
N ALA A 809 20.92 -4.84 -1.80
CA ALA A 809 19.83 -4.08 -1.20
C ALA A 809 19.75 -2.65 -1.75
N ALA A 810 20.88 -1.99 -2.00
CA ALA A 810 20.92 -0.64 -2.57
C ALA A 810 20.51 -0.58 -4.07
N ILE A 811 20.87 -1.56 -4.91
CA ILE A 811 20.43 -1.59 -6.32
C ILE A 811 18.98 -2.07 -6.49
N GLY A 812 18.45 -2.84 -5.55
CA GLY A 812 17.05 -3.25 -5.58
C GLY A 812 16.73 -4.22 -6.70
N LEU A 813 15.46 -4.19 -7.14
CA LEU A 813 15.00 -4.88 -8.34
C LEU A 813 15.82 -4.52 -9.59
N ASN A 814 16.43 -3.31 -9.67
CA ASN A 814 17.27 -2.94 -10.82
C ASN A 814 18.50 -3.85 -11.01
N ALA A 815 18.81 -4.75 -10.09
CA ALA A 815 19.90 -5.72 -10.23
C ALA A 815 19.84 -6.57 -11.52
N TYR A 816 18.68 -6.71 -12.17
CA TYR A 816 18.56 -7.34 -13.49
C TYR A 816 19.35 -6.63 -14.61
N VAL A 817 19.80 -5.38 -14.41
CA VAL A 817 20.63 -4.67 -15.41
C VAL A 817 22.13 -5.01 -15.28
N LEU A 818 22.54 -5.73 -14.23
CA LEU A 818 23.93 -6.14 -14.05
C LEU A 818 24.33 -7.18 -15.10
N PRO A 819 25.60 -7.23 -15.55
CA PRO A 819 26.06 -8.25 -16.48
C PRO A 819 25.95 -9.66 -15.87
N ASP A 820 25.58 -10.66 -16.67
CA ASP A 820 25.46 -12.07 -16.24
C ASP A 820 26.68 -12.54 -15.44
N ALA A 821 27.89 -12.23 -15.91
CA ALA A 821 29.15 -12.61 -15.27
C ALA A 821 29.37 -11.93 -13.89
N THR A 822 28.74 -10.79 -13.64
CA THR A 822 28.68 -10.17 -12.32
C THR A 822 27.69 -10.94 -11.45
N ILE A 823 26.47 -11.17 -11.94
CA ILE A 823 25.40 -11.87 -11.22
C ILE A 823 25.83 -13.30 -10.82
N GLU A 824 26.37 -14.08 -11.76
CA GLU A 824 26.92 -15.43 -11.54
C GLU A 824 27.99 -15.44 -10.42
N GLY A 825 28.77 -14.34 -10.30
CA GLY A 825 29.89 -14.22 -9.38
C GLY A 825 29.57 -13.72 -7.96
N ILE A 826 28.36 -13.21 -7.70
CA ILE A 826 27.94 -12.78 -6.34
C ILE A 826 28.00 -13.98 -5.37
N PRO A 827 28.36 -13.81 -4.08
CA PRO A 827 28.28 -14.90 -3.11
C PRO A 827 26.85 -15.43 -2.92
N ASN A 828 26.67 -16.75 -2.84
CA ASN A 828 25.34 -17.34 -2.63
C ASN A 828 24.72 -16.96 -1.27
N THR A 829 25.53 -16.69 -0.25
CA THR A 829 25.06 -16.19 1.06
C THR A 829 24.40 -14.82 0.94
N VAL A 830 25.04 -13.92 0.20
CA VAL A 830 24.53 -12.56 -0.07
C VAL A 830 23.18 -12.61 -0.78
N VAL A 831 23.03 -13.48 -1.78
CA VAL A 831 21.76 -13.64 -2.52
C VAL A 831 20.66 -14.27 -1.65
N ALA A 832 21.02 -15.15 -0.71
CA ALA A 832 20.06 -15.77 0.20
C ALA A 832 19.46 -14.77 1.22
N GLU A 833 20.21 -13.75 1.64
CA GLU A 833 19.75 -12.72 2.59
C GLU A 833 18.81 -11.67 1.94
N VAL A 834 18.72 -11.63 0.61
CA VAL A 834 17.91 -10.64 -0.16
C VAL A 834 16.76 -11.26 -0.96
N LEU A 835 16.44 -12.54 -0.76
CA LEU A 835 15.44 -13.28 -1.57
C LEU A 835 14.06 -12.62 -1.60
N SER A 836 13.60 -12.07 -0.46
CA SER A 836 12.29 -11.43 -0.33
C SER A 836 12.05 -10.28 -1.32
N MET A 837 13.11 -9.63 -1.78
CA MET A 837 13.03 -8.54 -2.77
C MET A 837 12.43 -8.98 -4.12
N VAL A 838 12.37 -10.28 -4.40
CA VAL A 838 11.79 -10.86 -5.63
C VAL A 838 10.41 -11.46 -5.39
N ASP A 839 10.10 -11.87 -4.15
CA ASP A 839 8.87 -12.58 -3.80
C ASP A 839 7.66 -11.66 -3.57
N ASP A 840 7.89 -10.38 -3.22
CA ASP A 840 6.82 -9.37 -2.99
C ASP A 840 6.09 -8.91 -4.29
N ILE A 841 6.40 -9.49 -5.45
CA ILE A 841 5.75 -9.18 -6.73
C ILE A 841 4.47 -10.02 -6.88
N ASP A 842 3.32 -9.39 -6.68
CA ASP A 842 1.99 -9.98 -6.91
C ASP A 842 1.72 -10.36 -8.38
N VAL A 843 0.94 -11.43 -8.57
CA VAL A 843 0.56 -12.08 -9.84
C VAL A 843 -0.01 -11.09 -10.86
N VAL A 844 -0.82 -10.12 -10.44
CA VAL A 844 -1.39 -9.10 -11.35
C VAL A 844 -0.31 -8.12 -11.83
N LYS A 845 0.68 -7.83 -10.99
CA LYS A 845 1.86 -7.06 -11.40
C LYS A 845 2.75 -7.91 -12.30
N GLU A 846 2.89 -9.21 -12.02
CA GLU A 846 3.71 -10.15 -12.81
C GLU A 846 3.25 -10.23 -14.28
N GLU A 847 1.95 -10.45 -14.58
CA GLU A 847 1.47 -10.51 -15.99
C GLU A 847 1.70 -9.20 -16.77
N VAL A 848 1.68 -8.04 -16.09
CA VAL A 848 2.02 -6.74 -16.68
C VAL A 848 3.53 -6.63 -16.90
N LEU A 849 4.32 -7.05 -15.91
CA LEU A 849 5.79 -7.04 -15.98
C LEU A 849 6.32 -7.96 -17.08
N GLU A 850 5.73 -9.12 -17.35
CA GLU A 850 6.13 -10.01 -18.46
C GLU A 850 5.95 -9.36 -19.84
N GLN A 851 4.78 -8.73 -20.06
CA GLN A 851 4.48 -8.02 -21.30
C GLN A 851 5.42 -6.82 -21.47
N MET A 852 5.78 -6.17 -20.37
CA MET A 852 6.79 -5.12 -20.36
C MET A 852 8.18 -5.70 -20.66
N ASP A 853 8.73 -6.60 -19.84
CA ASP A 853 10.07 -7.19 -19.98
C ASP A 853 10.36 -7.69 -21.41
N SER A 854 9.40 -8.41 -22.00
CA SER A 854 9.51 -8.92 -23.38
C SER A 854 9.54 -7.82 -24.44
N SER A 855 8.86 -6.69 -24.21
CA SER A 855 8.95 -5.48 -25.05
C SER A 855 10.18 -4.61 -24.76
N CYS A 856 10.70 -4.66 -23.53
CA CYS A 856 11.81 -3.84 -23.02
C CYS A 856 13.20 -4.51 -23.16
N GLY A 857 13.25 -5.79 -23.54
CA GLY A 857 14.49 -6.57 -23.57
C GLY A 857 15.15 -6.66 -22.19
N ILE A 858 14.36 -6.90 -21.14
CA ILE A 858 14.86 -7.16 -19.79
C ILE A 858 15.00 -8.68 -19.65
N ASP A 859 16.20 -9.15 -19.30
CA ASP A 859 16.46 -10.57 -19.09
C ASP A 859 16.75 -10.84 -17.60
N ARG A 860 15.74 -11.34 -16.88
CA ARG A 860 15.86 -11.71 -15.46
C ARG A 860 16.52 -13.09 -15.27
N THR A 861 16.81 -13.82 -16.35
CA THR A 861 17.29 -15.22 -16.32
C THR A 861 18.57 -15.37 -15.50
N ALA A 862 19.52 -14.45 -15.60
CA ALA A 862 20.76 -14.53 -14.81
C ALA A 862 20.50 -14.43 -13.30
N MET A 863 19.67 -13.47 -12.87
CA MET A 863 19.34 -13.25 -11.45
C MET A 863 18.50 -14.39 -10.89
N TYR A 864 17.43 -14.80 -11.58
CA TYR A 864 16.62 -15.93 -11.12
C TYR A 864 17.43 -17.23 -11.09
N ASN A 865 18.31 -17.49 -12.07
CA ASN A 865 19.21 -18.64 -11.99
C ASN A 865 20.12 -18.58 -10.77
N LYS A 866 20.63 -17.39 -10.43
CA LYS A 866 21.50 -17.17 -9.27
C LYS A 866 20.78 -17.37 -7.95
N ILE A 867 19.53 -16.90 -7.84
CA ILE A 867 18.62 -17.21 -6.74
C ILE A 867 18.45 -18.73 -6.60
N VAL A 868 18.17 -19.44 -7.71
CA VAL A 868 18.07 -20.90 -7.71
C VAL A 868 19.39 -21.57 -7.28
N GLU A 869 20.57 -21.04 -7.65
CA GLU A 869 21.86 -21.53 -7.14
C GLU A 869 22.03 -21.29 -5.63
N ALA A 870 21.55 -20.16 -5.10
CA ALA A 870 21.63 -19.80 -3.70
C ALA A 870 20.72 -20.69 -2.83
N THR A 871 19.42 -20.73 -3.15
CA THR A 871 18.41 -21.50 -2.40
C THR A 871 18.67 -23.00 -2.42
N THR A 872 19.15 -23.55 -3.55
CA THR A 872 19.28 -25.02 -3.72
C THR A 872 20.71 -25.57 -3.68
N GLY A 873 21.73 -24.71 -3.57
CA GLY A 873 23.15 -25.09 -3.64
C GLY A 873 23.57 -25.75 -4.96
N SER A 874 22.75 -25.69 -6.00
CA SER A 874 22.97 -26.40 -7.27
C SER A 874 23.43 -25.46 -8.38
N SER A 875 24.75 -25.35 -8.53
CA SER A 875 25.38 -24.50 -9.55
C SER A 875 25.01 -24.88 -10.99
N SER A 876 24.96 -23.88 -11.86
CA SER A 876 24.75 -23.95 -13.32
C SER A 876 25.70 -24.93 -14.02
N ALA A 877 26.95 -25.04 -13.55
CA ALA A 877 27.92 -26.03 -14.01
C ALA A 877 27.51 -27.49 -13.69
N ARG A 878 26.69 -27.70 -12.65
CA ARG A 878 26.08 -28.98 -12.27
C ARG A 878 24.82 -29.24 -13.10
N ARG A 879 23.95 -28.23 -13.30
CA ARG A 879 22.75 -28.32 -14.18
C ARG A 879 23.11 -28.74 -15.61
N LYS A 880 24.24 -28.24 -16.15
CA LYS A 880 24.81 -28.66 -17.45
C LYS A 880 25.33 -30.12 -17.51
N ARG A 881 25.33 -30.87 -16.39
CA ARG A 881 25.87 -32.25 -16.29
C ARG A 881 24.87 -33.27 -15.76
N SER A 882 23.87 -32.84 -15.01
CA SER A 882 22.76 -33.65 -14.49
C SER A 882 21.56 -32.72 -14.30
N THR A 883 20.39 -33.16 -14.75
CA THR A 883 19.14 -32.48 -14.40
C THR A 883 18.96 -32.54 -12.87
N THR A 884 18.72 -31.38 -12.26
CA THR A 884 18.36 -31.30 -10.83
C THR A 884 16.89 -31.70 -10.68
N VAL A 885 16.58 -32.48 -9.64
CA VAL A 885 15.20 -32.79 -9.25
C VAL A 885 14.87 -31.87 -8.08
N TYR A 886 13.88 -31.00 -8.26
CA TYR A 886 13.42 -30.07 -7.23
C TYR A 886 12.25 -30.66 -6.44
N THR A 887 12.19 -30.32 -5.16
CA THR A 887 11.07 -30.60 -4.25
C THR A 887 10.07 -29.45 -4.24
N CYS A 888 8.84 -29.69 -3.80
CA CYS A 888 7.82 -28.65 -3.63
C CYS A 888 8.34 -27.50 -2.75
N THR A 889 8.91 -27.81 -1.59
CA THR A 889 9.52 -26.83 -0.68
C THR A 889 10.59 -25.99 -1.37
N GLN A 890 11.46 -26.61 -2.17
CA GLN A 890 12.47 -25.85 -2.93
C GLN A 890 11.86 -24.94 -4.00
N VAL A 891 10.67 -25.22 -4.54
CA VAL A 891 10.00 -24.33 -5.49
C VAL A 891 9.27 -23.21 -4.73
N GLN A 892 8.68 -23.51 -3.58
CA GLN A 892 8.08 -22.51 -2.68
C GLN A 892 9.13 -21.53 -2.14
N ASP A 893 10.31 -22.02 -1.72
CA ASP A 893 11.47 -21.21 -1.28
C ASP A 893 12.13 -20.40 -2.43
N LEU A 894 11.69 -20.58 -3.68
CA LEU A 894 12.12 -19.78 -4.83
C LEU A 894 11.12 -18.69 -5.20
N GLY A 895 9.89 -18.75 -4.69
CA GLY A 895 8.78 -17.87 -5.06
C GLY A 895 8.77 -17.56 -6.56
N ASN A 896 8.88 -16.28 -6.90
CA ASN A 896 8.82 -15.82 -8.29
C ASN A 896 10.04 -16.24 -9.13
N ALA A 897 11.18 -16.55 -8.53
CA ALA A 897 12.36 -17.03 -9.27
C ALA A 897 12.20 -18.46 -9.81
N ALA A 898 11.18 -19.21 -9.37
CA ALA A 898 10.84 -20.54 -9.89
C ALA A 898 10.55 -20.52 -11.40
N VAL A 899 10.12 -19.39 -11.98
CA VAL A 899 9.89 -19.26 -13.43
C VAL A 899 11.17 -19.45 -14.28
N SER A 900 12.36 -19.48 -13.66
CA SER A 900 13.62 -19.80 -14.34
C SER A 900 13.94 -21.30 -14.43
N LEU A 901 13.16 -22.17 -13.77
CA LEU A 901 13.37 -23.62 -13.83
C LEU A 901 13.15 -24.14 -15.25
N THR A 902 14.13 -24.86 -15.79
CA THR A 902 14.06 -25.32 -17.19
C THR A 902 12.98 -26.39 -17.39
N GLU A 903 12.48 -26.54 -18.62
CA GLU A 903 11.60 -27.64 -19.02
C GLU A 903 12.14 -29.02 -18.58
N ALA A 904 13.45 -29.23 -18.64
CA ALA A 904 14.06 -30.47 -18.17
C ALA A 904 13.94 -30.67 -16.65
N GLU A 905 14.09 -29.60 -15.87
CA GLU A 905 14.01 -29.62 -14.40
C GLU A 905 12.57 -29.76 -13.89
N LEU A 906 11.64 -28.98 -14.46
CA LEU A 906 10.20 -29.16 -14.25
C LEU A 906 9.78 -30.58 -14.63
N GLY A 907 10.21 -31.06 -15.81
CA GLY A 907 9.99 -32.41 -16.31
C GLY A 907 10.60 -33.53 -15.43
N ALA A 908 11.62 -33.22 -14.64
CA ALA A 908 12.30 -34.17 -13.76
C ALA A 908 11.78 -34.18 -12.31
N MET A 909 10.92 -33.22 -11.90
CA MET A 909 10.22 -33.30 -10.62
C MET A 909 9.50 -34.65 -10.49
N THR A 910 9.54 -35.24 -9.30
CA THR A 910 8.83 -36.51 -9.06
C THR A 910 7.32 -36.25 -9.04
N SER A 911 6.51 -37.27 -9.37
CA SER A 911 5.05 -37.13 -9.41
C SER A 911 4.46 -36.63 -8.09
N ALA A 912 5.07 -37.00 -6.94
CA ALA A 912 4.66 -36.49 -5.62
C ALA A 912 5.03 -35.01 -5.42
N GLU A 913 6.27 -34.62 -5.72
CA GLU A 913 6.72 -33.22 -5.56
C GLU A 913 5.96 -32.28 -6.49
N PHE A 914 5.72 -32.69 -7.75
CA PHE A 914 4.94 -31.91 -8.70
C PHE A 914 3.47 -31.77 -8.29
N THR A 915 2.85 -32.84 -7.77
CA THR A 915 1.46 -32.79 -7.27
C THR A 915 1.32 -31.85 -6.09
N ASN A 916 2.25 -31.91 -5.13
CA ASN A 916 2.24 -31.03 -3.96
C ASN A 916 2.49 -29.56 -4.35
N CYS A 917 3.29 -29.32 -5.39
CA CYS A 917 3.67 -27.98 -5.83
C CYS A 917 2.70 -27.37 -6.87
N LEU A 918 1.63 -28.07 -7.25
CA LEU A 918 0.78 -27.67 -8.37
C LEU A 918 0.23 -26.25 -8.22
N GLU A 919 -0.21 -25.88 -7.01
CA GLU A 919 -0.80 -24.56 -6.74
C GLU A 919 0.23 -23.43 -6.82
N THR A 920 1.44 -23.63 -6.28
CA THR A 920 2.54 -22.67 -6.41
C THR A 920 2.94 -22.50 -7.87
N LEU A 921 3.10 -23.60 -8.62
CA LEU A 921 3.44 -23.55 -10.04
C LEU A 921 2.31 -22.92 -10.89
N GLY A 922 1.05 -23.16 -10.52
CA GLY A 922 -0.13 -22.60 -11.18
C GLY A 922 -0.39 -21.13 -10.87
N GLY A 923 -0.01 -20.65 -9.68
CA GLY A 923 -0.18 -19.26 -9.25
C GLY A 923 0.74 -18.28 -9.98
N LEU A 924 1.98 -18.70 -10.24
CA LEU A 924 3.00 -17.93 -10.97
C LEU A 924 2.62 -17.72 -12.44
N THR A 925 2.88 -16.52 -12.99
CA THR A 925 2.51 -16.23 -14.38
C THR A 925 3.67 -16.21 -15.35
N GLY A 926 4.90 -15.92 -14.90
CA GLY A 926 6.12 -15.70 -15.72
C GLY A 926 6.65 -16.87 -16.55
N TRP A 927 5.86 -17.92 -16.75
CA TRP A 927 6.24 -19.12 -17.48
C TRP A 927 6.23 -18.91 -19.00
N SER A 928 7.31 -19.36 -19.65
CA SER A 928 7.31 -19.52 -21.10
C SER A 928 6.35 -20.62 -21.55
N THR A 929 5.92 -20.55 -22.82
CA THR A 929 5.02 -21.55 -23.43
C THR A 929 5.55 -22.98 -23.26
N GLY A 930 6.85 -23.23 -23.46
CA GLY A 930 7.43 -24.57 -23.34
C GLY A 930 7.44 -25.13 -21.91
N GLN A 931 7.61 -24.27 -20.90
CA GLN A 931 7.46 -24.65 -19.49
C GLN A 931 6.00 -25.00 -19.17
N LEU A 932 5.03 -24.19 -19.63
CA LEU A 932 3.61 -24.48 -19.46
C LEU A 932 3.20 -25.79 -20.18
N GLU A 933 3.72 -26.05 -21.37
CA GLU A 933 3.51 -27.32 -22.07
C GLU A 933 4.10 -28.53 -21.33
N THR A 934 5.29 -28.36 -20.73
CA THR A 934 5.92 -29.39 -19.89
C THR A 934 5.10 -29.68 -18.64
N MET A 935 4.65 -28.64 -17.93
CA MET A 935 3.83 -28.79 -16.72
C MET A 935 2.45 -29.37 -17.04
N ARG A 936 1.84 -28.98 -18.16
CA ARG A 936 0.63 -29.62 -18.71
C ARG A 936 0.83 -31.12 -18.93
N ASP A 937 1.92 -31.51 -19.58
CA ASP A 937 2.19 -32.92 -19.86
C ASP A 937 2.42 -33.71 -18.57
N LYS A 938 3.04 -33.07 -17.55
CA LYS A 938 3.12 -33.60 -16.18
C LYS A 938 1.76 -33.76 -15.50
N VAL A 939 0.86 -32.78 -15.57
CA VAL A 939 -0.50 -32.92 -15.00
C VAL A 939 -1.17 -34.20 -15.53
N PHE A 940 -1.06 -34.48 -16.83
CA PHE A 940 -1.67 -35.66 -17.43
C PHE A 940 -0.89 -36.97 -17.24
N SER A 941 0.40 -36.93 -16.88
CA SER A 941 1.19 -38.15 -16.59
C SER A 941 1.22 -38.52 -15.10
N ASP A 942 1.28 -37.52 -14.23
CA ASP A 942 1.58 -37.65 -12.80
C ASP A 942 0.33 -37.48 -11.91
N ILE A 943 -0.70 -36.74 -12.37
CA ILE A 943 -1.89 -36.42 -11.58
C ILE A 943 -3.12 -37.19 -12.09
N ALA A 944 -3.71 -36.80 -13.21
CA ALA A 944 -4.92 -37.41 -13.76
C ALA A 944 -5.15 -37.03 -15.23
N ALA A 945 -5.92 -37.84 -15.97
CA ALA A 945 -6.40 -37.45 -17.30
C ALA A 945 -7.45 -36.32 -17.20
N ALA A 946 -7.61 -35.51 -18.25
CA ALA A 946 -8.44 -34.31 -18.22
C ALA A 946 -9.91 -34.53 -17.81
N ASP A 947 -10.51 -35.67 -18.17
CA ASP A 947 -11.87 -36.08 -17.79
C ASP A 947 -11.97 -36.69 -16.37
N THR A 948 -10.85 -36.77 -15.66
CA THR A 948 -10.72 -37.36 -14.31
C THR A 948 -10.06 -36.44 -13.28
N LEU A 949 -9.66 -35.22 -13.68
CA LEU A 949 -9.20 -34.19 -12.74
C LEU A 949 -10.35 -33.78 -11.81
N THR A 950 -10.05 -33.70 -10.51
CA THR A 950 -10.98 -33.24 -9.48
C THR A 950 -11.07 -31.72 -9.45
N THR A 951 -12.14 -31.18 -8.84
CA THR A 951 -12.33 -29.73 -8.67
C THR A 951 -11.17 -29.02 -7.98
N ASP A 952 -10.59 -29.63 -6.93
CA ASP A 952 -9.39 -29.11 -6.24
C ASP A 952 -8.19 -29.05 -7.19
N GLN A 953 -7.95 -30.12 -7.95
CA GLN A 953 -6.86 -30.16 -8.93
C GLN A 953 -7.05 -29.14 -10.04
N VAL A 954 -8.29 -28.89 -10.51
CA VAL A 954 -8.60 -27.85 -11.51
C VAL A 954 -8.34 -26.45 -10.95
N PHE A 955 -8.78 -26.17 -9.72
CA PHE A 955 -8.52 -24.90 -9.04
C PHE A 955 -7.02 -24.59 -9.01
N LYS A 956 -6.20 -25.58 -8.63
CA LYS A 956 -4.75 -25.46 -8.48
C LYS A 956 -3.96 -25.31 -9.79
N LEU A 957 -4.59 -25.51 -10.96
CA LEU A 957 -3.87 -25.39 -12.24
C LEU A 957 -3.41 -23.96 -12.55
N GLY A 958 -4.19 -22.95 -12.16
CA GLY A 958 -3.96 -21.54 -12.50
C GLY A 958 -3.49 -21.31 -13.94
N LYS A 959 -2.34 -20.65 -14.12
CA LYS A 959 -1.70 -20.35 -15.41
C LYS A 959 -1.37 -21.59 -16.25
N ILE A 960 -1.09 -22.76 -15.66
CA ILE A 960 -0.77 -24.00 -16.39
C ILE A 960 -1.91 -24.40 -17.34
N ALA A 961 -3.16 -24.08 -16.97
CA ALA A 961 -4.32 -24.33 -17.81
C ALA A 961 -4.30 -23.58 -19.16
N THR A 962 -3.50 -22.51 -19.31
CA THR A 962 -3.36 -21.78 -20.59
C THR A 962 -2.71 -22.62 -21.69
N ALA A 963 -1.88 -23.62 -21.36
CA ALA A 963 -1.29 -24.55 -22.33
C ALA A 963 -2.21 -25.74 -22.69
N PHE A 964 -3.39 -25.85 -22.06
CA PHE A 964 -4.29 -26.98 -22.30
C PHE A 964 -4.89 -26.91 -23.71
N THR A 965 -4.88 -28.05 -24.41
CA THR A 965 -5.48 -28.15 -25.74
C THR A 965 -7.01 -27.97 -25.67
N THR A 966 -7.64 -27.61 -26.79
CA THR A 966 -9.10 -27.54 -26.90
C THR A 966 -9.79 -28.84 -26.47
N SER A 967 -9.18 -30.00 -26.76
CA SER A 967 -9.65 -31.31 -26.29
C SER A 967 -9.51 -31.52 -24.78
N HIS A 968 -8.50 -30.95 -24.12
CA HIS A 968 -8.36 -31.04 -22.67
C HIS A 968 -9.43 -30.15 -22.00
N LEU A 969 -9.57 -28.91 -22.43
CA LEU A 969 -10.58 -27.97 -21.91
C LEU A 969 -12.01 -28.48 -22.15
N SER A 970 -12.25 -29.19 -23.26
CA SER A 970 -13.54 -29.84 -23.55
C SER A 970 -13.83 -31.06 -22.66
N ALA A 971 -12.83 -31.61 -21.96
CA ALA A 971 -12.95 -32.80 -21.12
C ALA A 971 -13.08 -32.46 -19.62
N LEU A 972 -12.42 -31.38 -19.16
CA LEU A 972 -12.43 -30.91 -17.76
C LEU A 972 -13.84 -30.86 -17.16
N ASP A 973 -13.97 -31.14 -15.87
CA ASP A 973 -15.15 -30.72 -15.12
C ASP A 973 -15.06 -29.22 -14.81
N LEU A 974 -15.99 -28.45 -15.38
CA LEU A 974 -16.10 -27.00 -15.21
C LEU A 974 -17.41 -26.63 -14.49
N SER A 975 -17.95 -27.54 -13.66
CA SER A 975 -19.20 -27.32 -12.92
C SER A 975 -19.08 -26.38 -11.72
N ASP A 976 -17.89 -26.26 -11.12
CA ASP A 976 -17.60 -25.40 -9.97
C ASP A 976 -16.99 -24.06 -10.45
N ILE A 977 -17.72 -22.96 -10.22
CA ILE A 977 -17.36 -21.65 -10.78
C ILE A 977 -16.10 -21.05 -10.13
N ASP A 978 -15.79 -21.38 -8.87
CA ASP A 978 -14.60 -20.88 -8.18
C ASP A 978 -13.33 -21.56 -8.70
N ALA A 979 -13.41 -22.87 -9.02
CA ALA A 979 -12.34 -23.58 -9.73
C ALA A 979 -12.17 -23.05 -11.18
N VAL A 980 -13.26 -22.73 -11.88
CA VAL A 980 -13.21 -22.13 -13.22
C VAL A 980 -12.54 -20.75 -13.20
N TYR A 981 -12.84 -19.90 -12.22
CA TYR A 981 -12.26 -18.56 -12.11
C TYR A 981 -10.74 -18.57 -12.02
N ASN A 982 -10.17 -19.49 -11.24
CA ASN A 982 -8.73 -19.55 -11.01
C ASN A 982 -7.93 -19.89 -12.28
N ILE A 983 -8.49 -20.68 -13.21
CA ILE A 983 -7.89 -20.89 -14.53
C ILE A 983 -8.26 -19.77 -15.51
N ALA A 984 -9.52 -19.33 -15.52
CA ALA A 984 -10.05 -18.43 -16.55
C ALA A 984 -9.61 -16.96 -16.39
N ARG A 985 -9.16 -16.55 -15.19
CA ARG A 985 -8.65 -15.18 -14.95
C ARG A 985 -7.36 -14.86 -15.72
N HIS A 986 -6.58 -15.86 -16.10
CA HIS A 986 -5.27 -15.66 -16.72
C HIS A 986 -5.36 -15.33 -18.22
N ASN A 987 -4.46 -14.45 -18.66
CA ASN A 987 -4.30 -14.12 -20.07
C ASN A 987 -3.44 -15.18 -20.80
N GLY A 988 -3.65 -15.33 -22.12
CA GLY A 988 -2.87 -16.23 -22.99
C GLY A 988 -3.67 -17.29 -23.75
N TYR A 989 -4.96 -17.47 -23.45
CA TYR A 989 -5.83 -18.38 -24.19
C TYR A 989 -6.07 -17.93 -25.64
N SER A 990 -6.00 -18.87 -26.58
CA SER A 990 -6.48 -18.67 -27.95
C SER A 990 -8.01 -18.71 -28.03
N ALA A 991 -8.59 -18.06 -29.05
CA ALA A 991 -10.05 -18.05 -29.27
C ALA A 991 -10.67 -19.46 -29.37
N ALA A 992 -9.92 -20.45 -29.87
CA ALA A 992 -10.39 -21.84 -29.94
C ALA A 992 -10.39 -22.54 -28.56
N GLN A 993 -9.51 -22.13 -27.64
CA GLN A 993 -9.49 -22.62 -26.26
C GLN A 993 -10.65 -22.00 -25.45
N THR A 994 -10.89 -20.69 -25.58
CA THR A 994 -12.02 -20.03 -24.90
C THR A 994 -13.36 -20.55 -25.43
N GLU A 995 -13.51 -20.76 -26.76
CA GLU A 995 -14.70 -21.41 -27.35
C GLU A 995 -14.92 -22.83 -26.79
N ALA A 996 -13.86 -23.64 -26.69
CA ALA A 996 -13.94 -24.99 -26.13
C ALA A 996 -14.34 -24.99 -24.65
N ALA A 997 -13.71 -24.15 -23.83
CA ALA A 997 -14.00 -24.03 -22.40
C ALA A 997 -15.42 -23.50 -22.14
N PHE A 998 -15.84 -22.43 -22.84
CA PHE A 998 -17.20 -21.89 -22.72
C PHE A 998 -18.26 -22.90 -23.16
N THR A 999 -18.02 -23.63 -24.26
CA THR A 999 -18.93 -24.68 -24.74
C THR A 999 -19.03 -25.83 -23.72
N ARG A 1000 -17.92 -26.21 -23.09
CA ARG A 1000 -17.89 -27.24 -22.05
C ARG A 1000 -18.64 -26.81 -20.79
N TYR A 1001 -18.40 -25.59 -20.31
CA TYR A 1001 -19.11 -24.98 -19.18
C TYR A 1001 -20.63 -24.94 -19.42
N LEU A 1002 -21.04 -24.41 -20.58
CA LEU A 1002 -22.45 -24.29 -20.93
C LEU A 1002 -23.14 -25.66 -21.09
N GLY A 1003 -22.44 -26.64 -21.68
CA GLY A 1003 -22.95 -28.00 -21.86
C GLY A 1003 -24.27 -28.05 -22.63
N SER A 1004 -25.36 -28.38 -21.93
CA SER A 1004 -26.74 -28.36 -22.47
C SER A 1004 -27.63 -27.24 -21.92
N SER A 1005 -27.07 -26.38 -21.07
CA SER A 1005 -27.75 -25.25 -20.45
C SER A 1005 -27.96 -24.10 -21.45
N ALA A 1006 -28.92 -23.22 -21.17
CA ALA A 1006 -29.15 -22.01 -21.95
C ALA A 1006 -28.30 -20.85 -21.42
N VAL A 1007 -27.79 -19.99 -22.31
CA VAL A 1007 -27.01 -18.80 -21.94
C VAL A 1007 -27.81 -17.83 -21.07
N SER A 1008 -29.13 -17.79 -21.24
CA SER A 1008 -30.05 -17.03 -20.37
C SER A 1008 -30.14 -17.55 -18.92
N GLY A 1009 -29.49 -18.66 -18.59
CA GLY A 1009 -29.34 -19.19 -17.23
C GLY A 1009 -27.99 -18.87 -16.58
N ILE A 1010 -27.10 -18.15 -17.27
CA ILE A 1010 -25.85 -17.66 -16.69
C ILE A 1010 -26.17 -16.48 -15.76
N THR A 1011 -25.69 -16.53 -14.52
CA THR A 1011 -25.90 -15.50 -13.50
C THR A 1011 -24.74 -14.50 -13.48
N THR A 1012 -24.85 -13.44 -12.68
CA THR A 1012 -23.77 -12.49 -12.40
C THR A 1012 -22.48 -13.18 -12.01
N GLU A 1013 -22.56 -14.12 -11.07
CA GLU A 1013 -21.41 -14.81 -10.49
C GLU A 1013 -20.75 -15.74 -11.52
N HIS A 1014 -21.56 -16.38 -12.37
CA HIS A 1014 -21.06 -17.15 -13.52
C HIS A 1014 -20.35 -16.27 -14.56
N LEU A 1015 -20.86 -15.06 -14.86
CA LEU A 1015 -20.19 -14.13 -15.79
C LEU A 1015 -18.82 -13.68 -15.25
N VAL A 1016 -18.78 -13.31 -13.97
CA VAL A 1016 -17.54 -12.88 -13.29
C VAL A 1016 -16.53 -14.01 -13.19
N GLY A 1017 -16.99 -15.21 -12.79
CA GLY A 1017 -16.13 -16.40 -12.69
C GLY A 1017 -15.60 -16.90 -14.03
N LEU A 1018 -16.36 -16.75 -15.12
CA LEU A 1018 -15.91 -17.17 -16.45
C LEU A 1018 -14.79 -16.31 -17.05
N SER A 1019 -14.64 -15.04 -16.63
CA SER A 1019 -13.52 -14.16 -17.02
C SER A 1019 -13.13 -14.29 -18.51
N ASN A 1020 -11.87 -14.62 -18.87
CA ASN A 1020 -11.45 -14.73 -20.27
C ASN A 1020 -12.16 -15.85 -21.06
N PHE A 1021 -12.77 -16.86 -20.41
CA PHE A 1021 -13.60 -17.84 -21.13
C PHE A 1021 -14.87 -17.22 -21.72
N LEU A 1022 -15.31 -16.04 -21.28
CA LEU A 1022 -16.34 -15.27 -21.99
C LEU A 1022 -15.93 -14.94 -23.43
N GLY A 1023 -14.64 -14.89 -23.74
CA GLY A 1023 -14.10 -14.77 -25.11
C GLY A 1023 -14.48 -15.93 -26.04
N GLY A 1024 -15.06 -17.02 -25.52
CA GLY A 1024 -15.65 -18.11 -26.29
C GLY A 1024 -17.10 -17.88 -26.73
N MET A 1025 -17.76 -16.81 -26.27
CA MET A 1025 -19.17 -16.54 -26.61
C MET A 1025 -19.32 -15.98 -28.02
N THR A 1026 -20.23 -16.55 -28.82
CA THR A 1026 -20.66 -15.90 -30.07
C THR A 1026 -21.43 -14.61 -29.80
N ALA A 1027 -21.41 -13.66 -30.74
CA ALA A 1027 -22.23 -12.44 -30.69
C ALA A 1027 -23.73 -12.71 -30.43
N ALA A 1028 -24.26 -13.81 -30.99
CA ALA A 1028 -25.64 -14.24 -30.76
C ALA A 1028 -25.89 -14.71 -29.31
N GLN A 1029 -24.93 -15.38 -28.68
CA GLN A 1029 -25.02 -15.78 -27.27
C GLN A 1029 -24.89 -14.59 -26.33
N ILE A 1030 -24.03 -13.60 -26.64
CA ILE A 1030 -23.90 -12.36 -25.85
C ILE A 1030 -25.25 -11.62 -25.78
N GLY A 1031 -26.00 -11.57 -26.89
CA GLY A 1031 -27.35 -11.02 -26.92
C GLY A 1031 -28.39 -11.79 -26.06
N MET A 1032 -28.10 -13.02 -25.62
CA MET A 1032 -28.99 -13.86 -24.79
C MET A 1032 -28.71 -13.80 -23.29
N ILE A 1033 -27.65 -13.11 -22.85
CA ILE A 1033 -27.39 -12.85 -21.42
C ILE A 1033 -28.59 -12.10 -20.82
N ASP A 1034 -28.92 -12.25 -19.54
CA ASP A 1034 -29.95 -11.41 -18.92
C ASP A 1034 -29.49 -9.94 -18.80
N ASN A 1035 -30.42 -8.98 -18.84
CA ASN A 1035 -30.07 -7.56 -18.65
C ASN A 1035 -29.53 -7.27 -17.25
N THR A 1036 -30.11 -7.87 -16.21
CA THR A 1036 -29.70 -7.69 -14.81
C THR A 1036 -28.33 -8.33 -14.59
N ALA A 1037 -28.18 -9.59 -14.99
CA ALA A 1037 -26.90 -10.31 -14.87
C ALA A 1037 -25.76 -9.56 -15.57
N PHE A 1038 -26.01 -9.01 -16.76
CA PHE A 1038 -25.05 -8.18 -17.48
C PHE A 1038 -24.69 -6.90 -16.72
N LEU A 1039 -25.67 -6.12 -16.24
CA LEU A 1039 -25.41 -4.89 -15.48
C LEU A 1039 -24.61 -5.15 -14.20
N ASP A 1040 -24.93 -6.24 -13.50
CA ASP A 1040 -24.28 -6.61 -12.24
C ASP A 1040 -22.80 -7.04 -12.43
N SER A 1041 -22.42 -7.47 -13.64
CA SER A 1041 -21.06 -7.94 -13.98
C SER A 1041 -20.31 -7.07 -15.00
N VAL A 1042 -20.89 -5.95 -15.47
CA VAL A 1042 -20.31 -5.21 -16.61
C VAL A 1042 -18.98 -4.55 -16.27
N ALA A 1043 -18.74 -4.20 -15.01
CA ALA A 1043 -17.47 -3.68 -14.53
C ALA A 1043 -16.33 -4.71 -14.69
N ASP A 1044 -16.61 -5.97 -14.36
CA ASP A 1044 -15.65 -7.07 -14.45
C ASP A 1044 -15.39 -7.45 -15.92
N ILE A 1045 -16.46 -7.52 -16.74
CA ILE A 1045 -16.36 -7.72 -18.19
C ILE A 1045 -15.58 -6.56 -18.85
N GLY A 1046 -15.79 -5.33 -18.38
CA GLY A 1046 -15.12 -4.11 -18.84
C GLY A 1046 -13.63 -4.01 -18.49
N ASN A 1047 -13.07 -4.98 -17.77
CA ASN A 1047 -11.63 -5.11 -17.55
C ASN A 1047 -10.98 -6.12 -18.52
N LEU A 1048 -11.77 -6.90 -19.27
CA LEU A 1048 -11.26 -7.93 -20.19
C LEU A 1048 -10.93 -7.34 -21.57
N THR A 1049 -9.81 -7.78 -22.15
CA THR A 1049 -9.30 -7.29 -23.44
C THR A 1049 -9.38 -8.32 -24.56
N GLY A 1050 -9.51 -9.61 -24.24
CA GLY A 1050 -9.43 -10.75 -25.18
C GLY A 1050 -10.62 -10.96 -26.12
N PHE A 1051 -11.56 -10.02 -26.21
CA PHE A 1051 -12.72 -10.12 -27.12
C PHE A 1051 -12.36 -9.69 -28.55
N SER A 1052 -13.01 -10.31 -29.54
CA SER A 1052 -13.01 -9.85 -30.93
C SER A 1052 -13.89 -8.60 -31.13
N SER A 1053 -13.68 -7.88 -32.23
CA SER A 1053 -14.49 -6.68 -32.58
C SER A 1053 -15.99 -6.98 -32.69
N ASP A 1054 -16.38 -8.17 -33.14
CA ASP A 1054 -17.78 -8.59 -33.22
C ASP A 1054 -18.38 -8.85 -31.83
N GLN A 1055 -17.58 -9.40 -30.91
CA GLN A 1055 -17.97 -9.60 -29.51
C GLN A 1055 -18.07 -8.28 -28.75
N PHE A 1056 -17.11 -7.36 -28.91
CA PHE A 1056 -17.21 -6.00 -28.36
C PHE A 1056 -18.45 -5.27 -28.88
N THR A 1057 -18.76 -5.39 -30.18
CA THR A 1057 -20.00 -4.83 -30.75
C THR A 1057 -21.24 -5.42 -30.08
N ALA A 1058 -21.29 -6.75 -29.88
CA ALA A 1058 -22.41 -7.43 -29.23
C ALA A 1058 -22.53 -7.08 -27.73
N LEU A 1059 -21.41 -6.91 -27.01
CA LEU A 1059 -21.39 -6.46 -25.61
C LEU A 1059 -21.86 -5.02 -25.49
N LYS A 1060 -21.47 -4.14 -26.43
CA LYS A 1060 -21.96 -2.76 -26.51
C LYS A 1060 -23.46 -2.72 -26.81
N ASP A 1061 -23.95 -3.50 -27.77
CA ASP A 1061 -25.38 -3.63 -28.05
C ASP A 1061 -26.14 -4.21 -26.84
N LYS A 1062 -25.51 -5.10 -26.07
CA LYS A 1062 -26.07 -5.61 -24.82
C LYS A 1062 -26.17 -4.50 -23.76
N ALA A 1063 -25.13 -3.69 -23.59
CA ALA A 1063 -25.16 -2.50 -22.74
C ALA A 1063 -26.26 -1.51 -23.16
N ILE A 1064 -26.45 -1.27 -24.47
CA ILE A 1064 -27.55 -0.43 -24.96
C ILE A 1064 -28.92 -1.05 -24.62
N SER A 1065 -29.06 -2.37 -24.72
CA SER A 1065 -30.31 -3.06 -24.38
C SER A 1065 -30.66 -3.03 -22.88
N ALA A 1066 -29.66 -2.80 -22.02
CA ALA A 1066 -29.80 -2.78 -20.56
C ALA A 1066 -29.87 -1.36 -19.97
N SER A 1067 -29.02 -0.43 -20.45
CA SER A 1067 -28.88 0.94 -19.94
C SER A 1067 -29.48 2.02 -20.85
N GLY A 1068 -30.08 1.66 -21.98
CA GLY A 1068 -30.59 2.62 -22.97
C GLY A 1068 -29.50 3.11 -23.94
N ALA A 1069 -29.83 4.13 -24.74
CA ALA A 1069 -28.92 4.63 -25.78
C ALA A 1069 -27.67 5.30 -25.19
N VAL A 1070 -26.55 5.24 -25.92
CA VAL A 1070 -25.25 5.83 -25.52
C VAL A 1070 -25.35 7.31 -25.11
N SER A 1071 -26.18 8.09 -25.82
CA SER A 1071 -26.45 9.50 -25.50
C SER A 1071 -27.27 9.74 -24.23
N THR A 1072 -27.67 8.68 -23.51
CA THR A 1072 -28.39 8.73 -22.23
C THR A 1072 -27.61 8.13 -21.06
N TRP A 1073 -26.43 7.56 -21.31
CA TRP A 1073 -25.56 6.99 -20.27
C TRP A 1073 -24.98 8.08 -19.36
N SER A 1074 -24.93 7.84 -18.05
CA SER A 1074 -24.22 8.72 -17.11
C SER A 1074 -22.70 8.65 -17.35
N ALA A 1075 -21.96 9.66 -16.90
CA ALA A 1075 -20.49 9.61 -16.86
C ALA A 1075 -20.00 8.36 -16.10
N ALA A 1076 -20.65 8.05 -14.98
CA ALA A 1076 -20.46 6.82 -14.22
C ALA A 1076 -20.73 5.55 -15.04
N THR A 1077 -21.80 5.50 -15.85
CA THR A 1077 -22.08 4.36 -16.74
C THR A 1077 -20.94 4.14 -17.74
N VAL A 1078 -20.41 5.21 -18.35
CA VAL A 1078 -19.29 5.10 -19.32
C VAL A 1078 -18.02 4.60 -18.62
N GLN A 1079 -17.72 5.09 -17.41
CA GLN A 1079 -16.61 4.61 -16.60
C GLN A 1079 -16.80 3.14 -16.17
N ASN A 1080 -18.04 2.67 -15.99
CA ASN A 1080 -18.36 1.32 -15.51
C ASN A 1080 -18.33 0.25 -16.61
N ILE A 1081 -18.56 0.60 -17.88
CA ILE A 1081 -18.54 -0.38 -18.99
C ILE A 1081 -17.12 -0.69 -19.49
N GLY A 1082 -16.13 0.14 -19.16
CA GLY A 1082 -14.72 -0.11 -19.46
C GLY A 1082 -14.44 -0.45 -20.94
N THR A 1083 -13.71 -1.54 -21.18
CA THR A 1083 -13.33 -2.03 -22.53
C THR A 1083 -14.53 -2.34 -23.44
N VAL A 1084 -15.74 -2.56 -22.91
CA VAL A 1084 -16.95 -2.72 -23.73
C VAL A 1084 -17.20 -1.49 -24.62
N ALA A 1085 -16.75 -0.30 -24.21
CA ALA A 1085 -16.79 0.91 -25.03
C ALA A 1085 -15.98 0.79 -26.34
N ALA A 1086 -15.06 -0.17 -26.47
CA ALA A 1086 -14.37 -0.44 -27.74
C ALA A 1086 -15.32 -0.89 -28.88
N GLY A 1087 -16.51 -1.39 -28.53
CA GLY A 1087 -17.57 -1.75 -29.47
C GLY A 1087 -18.44 -0.59 -29.96
N LEU A 1088 -18.19 0.66 -29.52
CA LEU A 1088 -18.95 1.83 -29.97
C LEU A 1088 -18.67 2.12 -31.44
N SER A 1089 -19.72 2.36 -32.22
CA SER A 1089 -19.62 2.77 -33.62
C SER A 1089 -19.22 4.24 -33.77
N GLU A 1090 -18.80 4.64 -34.98
CA GLU A 1090 -18.45 6.03 -35.33
C GLU A 1090 -19.53 7.03 -34.91
N ALA A 1091 -20.81 6.67 -35.12
CA ALA A 1091 -21.95 7.51 -34.77
C ALA A 1091 -22.20 7.61 -33.26
N GLU A 1092 -21.88 6.55 -32.51
CA GLU A 1092 -22.01 6.53 -31.05
C GLU A 1092 -20.86 7.29 -30.38
N LEU A 1093 -19.61 7.13 -30.87
CA LEU A 1093 -18.46 7.95 -30.46
C LEU A 1093 -18.66 9.44 -30.76
N THR A 1094 -19.29 9.76 -31.90
CA THR A 1094 -19.67 11.15 -32.25
C THR A 1094 -20.79 11.70 -31.36
N ALA A 1095 -21.59 10.83 -30.74
CA ALA A 1095 -22.71 11.20 -29.88
C ALA A 1095 -22.35 11.26 -28.38
N LEU A 1096 -21.12 10.91 -28.00
CA LEU A 1096 -20.62 11.13 -26.64
C LEU A 1096 -20.56 12.63 -26.33
N THR A 1097 -20.91 12.96 -25.11
CA THR A 1097 -20.87 14.33 -24.56
C THR A 1097 -19.50 14.64 -23.95
N ASP A 1098 -19.22 15.93 -23.75
CA ASP A 1098 -17.94 16.38 -23.20
C ASP A 1098 -17.63 15.80 -21.80
N ALA A 1099 -18.68 15.45 -21.03
CA ALA A 1099 -18.57 14.81 -19.71
C ALA A 1099 -18.41 13.28 -19.77
N GLN A 1100 -18.64 12.65 -20.92
CA GLN A 1100 -18.51 11.19 -21.11
C GLN A 1100 -17.16 10.81 -21.73
N VAL A 1101 -16.58 11.64 -22.60
CA VAL A 1101 -15.30 11.35 -23.26
C VAL A 1101 -14.13 11.11 -22.28
N PRO A 1102 -13.97 11.88 -21.17
CA PRO A 1102 -12.93 11.62 -20.16
C PRO A 1102 -13.09 10.30 -19.39
N GLU A 1103 -14.26 9.67 -19.44
CA GLU A 1103 -14.61 8.47 -18.67
C GLU A 1103 -14.33 7.16 -19.44
N LEU A 1104 -13.96 7.25 -20.72
CA LEU A 1104 -13.51 6.08 -21.50
C LEU A 1104 -12.19 5.56 -20.92
N THR A 1105 -12.10 4.29 -20.56
CA THR A 1105 -10.84 3.77 -20.00
C THR A 1105 -9.72 3.78 -21.05
N PRO A 1106 -8.44 4.00 -20.66
CA PRO A 1106 -7.30 3.89 -21.57
C PRO A 1106 -7.26 2.53 -22.29
N GLY A 1107 -7.62 1.44 -21.60
CA GLY A 1107 -7.78 0.11 -22.19
C GLY A 1107 -8.83 0.06 -23.30
N ALA A 1108 -9.97 0.75 -23.15
CA ALA A 1108 -10.96 0.87 -24.23
C ALA A 1108 -10.40 1.65 -25.43
N ILE A 1109 -9.69 2.76 -25.19
CA ILE A 1109 -9.11 3.59 -26.26
C ILE A 1109 -8.21 2.75 -27.17
N GLY A 1110 -7.29 1.96 -26.61
CA GLY A 1110 -6.38 1.12 -27.39
C GLY A 1110 -7.08 0.00 -28.20
N LEU A 1111 -8.29 -0.40 -27.81
CA LEU A 1111 -9.06 -1.48 -28.42
C LEU A 1111 -10.09 -1.01 -29.48
N ILE A 1112 -10.43 0.29 -29.53
CA ILE A 1112 -11.33 0.83 -30.57
C ILE A 1112 -10.72 0.59 -31.96
N PRO A 1113 -11.44 -0.02 -32.93
CA PRO A 1113 -10.90 -0.28 -34.26
C PRO A 1113 -10.37 0.99 -34.94
N THR A 1114 -9.19 0.90 -35.58
CA THR A 1114 -8.46 2.04 -36.16
C THR A 1114 -9.30 3.02 -37.00
N SER A 1115 -10.19 2.50 -37.86
CA SER A 1115 -11.11 3.34 -38.65
C SER A 1115 -12.17 4.02 -37.78
N THR A 1116 -12.74 3.28 -36.83
CA THR A 1116 -13.78 3.76 -35.93
C THR A 1116 -13.25 4.86 -35.01
N PHE A 1117 -12.03 4.72 -34.51
CA PHE A 1117 -11.34 5.76 -33.75
C PHE A 1117 -11.15 7.04 -34.58
N ALA A 1118 -10.56 6.90 -35.78
CA ALA A 1118 -10.22 8.05 -36.62
C ALA A 1118 -11.44 8.81 -37.18
N ASN A 1119 -12.55 8.11 -37.43
CA ASN A 1119 -13.78 8.71 -37.94
C ASN A 1119 -14.75 9.16 -36.83
N GLY A 1120 -14.76 8.49 -35.68
CA GLY A 1120 -15.69 8.73 -34.57
C GLY A 1120 -15.28 9.84 -33.61
N PHE A 1121 -13.98 10.11 -33.45
CA PHE A 1121 -13.50 11.19 -32.59
C PHE A 1121 -13.24 12.50 -33.34
N SER A 1122 -13.97 13.54 -32.97
CA SER A 1122 -13.69 14.90 -33.41
C SER A 1122 -12.44 15.47 -32.72
N VAL A 1123 -11.83 16.51 -33.30
CA VAL A 1123 -10.73 17.26 -32.65
C VAL A 1123 -11.16 17.79 -31.27
N ALA A 1124 -12.44 18.16 -31.10
CA ALA A 1124 -12.97 18.57 -29.81
C ALA A 1124 -12.97 17.43 -28.79
N HIS A 1125 -13.40 16.22 -29.17
CA HIS A 1125 -13.37 15.05 -28.28
C HIS A 1125 -11.93 14.66 -27.93
N ILE A 1126 -10.99 14.69 -28.89
CA ILE A 1126 -9.59 14.36 -28.62
C ILE A 1126 -8.96 15.33 -27.61
N ASN A 1127 -9.30 16.63 -27.68
CA ASN A 1127 -8.85 17.63 -26.69
C ASN A 1127 -9.43 17.44 -25.28
N LEU A 1128 -10.43 16.56 -25.09
CA LEU A 1128 -10.99 16.23 -23.78
C LEU A 1128 -10.33 15.00 -23.15
N LEU A 1129 -9.53 14.25 -23.92
CA LEU A 1129 -8.80 13.10 -23.42
C LEU A 1129 -7.79 13.52 -22.35
N SER A 1130 -7.71 12.69 -21.33
CA SER A 1130 -6.64 12.68 -20.33
C SER A 1130 -5.31 12.21 -20.94
N MET A 1131 -4.21 12.42 -20.22
CA MET A 1131 -2.88 12.02 -20.67
C MET A 1131 -2.79 10.52 -20.95
N GLU A 1132 -3.39 9.72 -20.06
CA GLU A 1132 -3.33 8.27 -20.02
C GLU A 1132 -4.14 7.69 -21.19
N GLN A 1133 -5.32 8.28 -21.48
CA GLN A 1133 -6.10 7.98 -22.68
C GLN A 1133 -5.33 8.32 -23.97
N ALA A 1134 -4.65 9.47 -24.03
CA ALA A 1134 -3.88 9.89 -25.21
C ALA A 1134 -2.62 9.04 -25.44
N GLN A 1135 -1.98 8.56 -24.37
CA GLN A 1135 -0.89 7.57 -24.43
C GLN A 1135 -1.39 6.21 -24.95
N ALA A 1136 -2.58 5.77 -24.55
CA ALA A 1136 -3.17 4.52 -25.01
C ALA A 1136 -3.60 4.51 -26.50
N VAL A 1137 -3.61 5.66 -27.18
CA VAL A 1137 -3.82 5.73 -28.63
C VAL A 1137 -2.68 4.99 -29.34
N THR A 1138 -3.00 3.87 -29.97
CA THR A 1138 -2.03 3.02 -30.67
C THR A 1138 -1.38 3.73 -31.85
N ASN A 1139 -0.24 3.24 -32.33
CA ASN A 1139 0.41 3.77 -33.52
C ASN A 1139 -0.52 3.70 -34.76
N ASP A 1140 -1.23 2.61 -34.95
CA ASP A 1140 -2.10 2.43 -36.12
C ASP A 1140 -3.30 3.39 -36.09
N GLN A 1141 -3.92 3.59 -34.92
CA GLN A 1141 -4.92 4.65 -34.69
C GLN A 1141 -4.32 6.03 -34.98
N TYR A 1142 -3.19 6.38 -34.35
CA TYR A 1142 -2.56 7.68 -34.52
C TYR A 1142 -2.25 7.98 -35.99
N PHE A 1143 -1.64 7.05 -36.73
CA PHE A 1143 -1.29 7.29 -38.13
C PHE A 1143 -2.51 7.46 -39.05
N ALA A 1144 -3.66 6.86 -38.73
CA ALA A 1144 -4.91 7.03 -39.47
C ALA A 1144 -5.57 8.42 -39.31
N LEU A 1145 -5.22 9.17 -38.26
CA LEU A 1145 -5.80 10.50 -37.95
C LEU A 1145 -5.44 11.60 -38.97
N SER A 1146 -6.27 12.65 -39.04
CA SER A 1146 -5.94 13.93 -39.69
C SER A 1146 -4.79 14.64 -38.97
N THR A 1147 -4.19 15.65 -39.61
CA THR A 1147 -3.14 16.49 -38.99
C THR A 1147 -3.66 17.20 -37.73
N GLU A 1148 -4.88 17.70 -37.77
CA GLU A 1148 -5.52 18.41 -36.67
C GLU A 1148 -5.85 17.47 -35.50
N GLN A 1149 -6.29 16.24 -35.81
CA GLN A 1149 -6.51 15.20 -34.81
C GLN A 1149 -5.19 14.72 -34.17
N LYS A 1150 -4.11 14.55 -34.96
CA LYS A 1150 -2.77 14.23 -34.44
C LYS A 1150 -2.28 15.28 -33.45
N ASN A 1151 -2.32 16.56 -33.85
CA ASN A 1151 -1.96 17.67 -32.98
C ASN A 1151 -2.78 17.70 -31.68
N ALA A 1152 -4.06 17.28 -31.71
CA ALA A 1152 -4.89 17.18 -30.52
C ALA A 1152 -4.50 16.00 -29.62
N VAL A 1153 -4.13 14.84 -30.18
CA VAL A 1153 -3.59 13.71 -29.38
C VAL A 1153 -2.28 14.11 -28.72
N ASP A 1154 -1.37 14.72 -29.48
CA ASP A 1154 -0.09 15.18 -28.96
C ASP A 1154 -0.28 16.27 -27.88
N LEU A 1155 -1.25 17.18 -28.04
CA LEU A 1155 -1.58 18.18 -27.03
C LEU A 1155 -2.20 17.57 -25.76
N ALA A 1156 -3.09 16.58 -25.87
CA ALA A 1156 -3.65 15.88 -24.72
C ALA A 1156 -2.58 15.08 -23.96
N GLN A 1157 -1.72 14.38 -24.70
CA GLN A 1157 -0.59 13.61 -24.17
C GLN A 1157 0.40 14.52 -23.43
N TYR A 1158 0.98 15.52 -24.11
CA TYR A 1158 2.12 16.28 -23.61
C TYR A 1158 1.76 17.61 -22.94
N GLY A 1159 0.56 18.15 -23.14
CA GLY A 1159 0.21 19.51 -22.71
C GLY A 1159 0.82 20.59 -23.60
N SER A 1160 0.36 21.83 -23.46
CA SER A 1160 0.76 22.95 -24.36
C SER A 1160 2.25 23.28 -24.31
N ASP A 1161 2.90 22.99 -23.20
CA ASP A 1161 4.22 23.53 -22.86
C ASP A 1161 5.35 22.53 -23.14
N ASP A 1162 5.01 21.24 -23.34
CA ASP A 1162 5.96 20.17 -23.69
C ASP A 1162 5.72 19.60 -25.11
N VAL A 1163 4.58 19.88 -25.76
CA VAL A 1163 4.27 19.33 -27.10
C VAL A 1163 5.26 19.76 -28.18
N SER A 1164 5.99 20.88 -28.01
CA SER A 1164 7.06 21.28 -28.93
C SER A 1164 8.31 20.40 -28.85
N ASP A 1165 8.51 19.76 -27.70
CA ASP A 1165 9.69 18.97 -27.36
C ASP A 1165 9.39 17.46 -27.45
N ALA A 1166 8.13 17.11 -27.74
CA ALA A 1166 7.64 15.75 -27.91
C ALA A 1166 8.45 14.96 -28.95
N PRO A 1167 8.86 13.70 -28.63
CA PRO A 1167 9.53 12.84 -29.59
C PRO A 1167 8.56 12.47 -30.73
N PRO A 1168 9.02 12.48 -32.00
CA PRO A 1168 8.16 12.14 -33.13
C PRO A 1168 7.76 10.65 -33.07
N ARG A 1169 6.45 10.36 -32.99
CA ARG A 1169 5.94 8.98 -33.08
C ARG A 1169 6.45 8.32 -34.37
N SER A 1170 7.16 7.20 -34.25
CA SER A 1170 7.82 6.54 -35.38
C SER A 1170 6.93 5.47 -36.02
N GLY A 1171 6.65 5.58 -37.32
CA GLY A 1171 5.76 4.67 -38.06
C GLY A 1171 6.36 3.29 -38.39
N VAL A 1172 7.25 2.77 -37.55
CA VAL A 1172 8.13 1.64 -37.89
C VAL A 1172 7.46 0.28 -37.68
N SER A 1173 6.45 0.17 -36.81
CA SER A 1173 5.72 -1.08 -36.53
C SER A 1173 5.04 -1.65 -37.78
N ALA A 1174 4.24 -0.84 -38.47
CA ALA A 1174 3.52 -1.25 -39.68
C ALA A 1174 4.46 -1.62 -40.84
N VAL A 1175 5.61 -0.96 -40.95
CA VAL A 1175 6.62 -1.26 -41.97
C VAL A 1175 7.36 -2.57 -41.65
N HIS A 1176 7.74 -2.82 -40.39
CA HIS A 1176 8.36 -4.09 -40.00
C HIS A 1176 7.40 -5.26 -40.18
N ALA A 1177 6.14 -5.15 -39.75
CA ALA A 1177 5.14 -6.20 -39.94
C ALA A 1177 4.91 -6.53 -41.44
N CYS A 1178 4.77 -5.51 -42.29
CA CYS A 1178 4.65 -5.70 -43.74
C CYS A 1178 5.92 -6.32 -44.36
N VAL A 1179 7.12 -5.87 -43.96
CA VAL A 1179 8.38 -6.43 -44.48
C VAL A 1179 8.55 -7.88 -44.04
N VAL A 1180 8.31 -8.21 -42.77
CA VAL A 1180 8.43 -9.59 -42.25
C VAL A 1180 7.39 -10.52 -42.88
N LEU A 1181 6.14 -10.09 -43.08
CA LEU A 1181 5.12 -10.89 -43.77
C LEU A 1181 5.46 -11.10 -45.26
N VAL A 1182 5.97 -10.08 -45.95
CA VAL A 1182 6.42 -10.21 -47.35
C VAL A 1182 7.65 -11.11 -47.46
N PHE A 1183 8.62 -11.01 -46.55
CA PHE A 1183 9.77 -11.91 -46.51
C PHE A 1183 9.36 -13.35 -46.18
N SER A 1184 8.47 -13.56 -45.21
CA SER A 1184 7.96 -14.89 -44.85
C SER A 1184 7.16 -15.53 -45.99
N ALA A 1185 6.29 -14.77 -46.67
CA ALA A 1185 5.55 -15.23 -47.83
C ALA A 1185 6.46 -15.49 -49.07
N ALA A 1186 7.58 -14.77 -49.20
CA ALA A 1186 8.59 -15.04 -50.20
C ALA A 1186 9.41 -16.30 -49.85
N PHE A 1187 9.75 -16.51 -48.58
CA PHE A 1187 10.52 -17.66 -48.09
C PHE A 1187 9.70 -18.97 -48.19
N ILE A 1188 8.41 -18.93 -47.85
CA ILE A 1188 7.45 -20.04 -48.01
C ILE A 1188 7.13 -20.34 -49.49
N ARG A 1189 7.49 -19.45 -50.43
CA ARG A 1189 7.45 -19.70 -51.88
C ARG A 1189 8.80 -20.10 -52.48
N LEU A 1190 9.87 -20.11 -51.67
CA LEU A 1190 11.23 -20.52 -52.05
C LEU A 1190 11.62 -21.88 -51.46
N LEU A 1191 10.95 -22.29 -50.38
CA LEU A 1191 10.84 -23.68 -49.91
C LEU A 1191 9.77 -24.45 -50.71
#